data_AF-A0A819ZAR0-F1
#
_entry.id   AF-A0A819ZAR0-F1
#
_cell.length_a   1.000
_cell.length_b   1.000
_cell.length_c   1.000
_cell.angle_alpha   90.00
_cell.angle_beta   90.00
_cell.angle_gamma   90.00
#
_symmetry.space_group_name_H-M   'P 1'
#
loop_
_entity.id
_entity.type
_entity.pdbx_description
1 polymer ?
#
loop_
_entity_poly.entity_id
_entity_poly.type
_entity_poly.pdbx_seq_one_letter_code
_entity_poly.pdbx_strand_id
1 'polypeptide(L)'
;TSLEGTEETKQLYIPSELHFPSVAATLGWCTLPIIDWLDINPQSSEYAFLKEIGVQEMPDLQKVLEQITQEHTEKQQKQTSNAQYEISLTLKFFAEKFKQYYLKSWKKDSHGEYPFLPSYSAGKTIDECNKNNVILCAAKHVFTAVNPLFPSLLPEVVKLFQRHFDILSLGIEGRPTLKQAFNAMMERKNDLLTEQSASRIFAYLNTIELPNEAFKREISQFCFIPLHDNSNGTKLVKPSEVFIRANVTSSKATIANVDNFVSRGLIDYVDFGVDANAFLKNMGVCNYPRPSDLAGLLIQRQAAYFANINSNQDLLNKKCLFYMDCLRRLAYYVDGSNELNFEPLNTRLRTNAWCLGYQTVVDANGTNEKILKIVKPNEIYLEDNSVYSMQLHPLLPPNKELEKLYEHFGARWLSKCVKESPKILGKSFPSERATKLKKHIQERFPMLFVNNRGEPLPNRDEKNWELLRKTLSVYEVDAIKVSLVFEDKVHPLNQEYSSSCHIECNNKEVILYIRKGPTSLRYRDIANKLATFVLKRPEEHIQNIRDKLELSIEELKREGIPVERLLESTPDIPKLDRIAELVKEHPVESTKKHPVEPVIQHPVGPLIQHQAEPITVDLVESTKKHPVEPLIEQQSTPVVEKKPGFAQMILGFLFGRGRNNHVLPVNSTPLNTNIKIYTEDDNTESTPTTNLVNANKSTEQNNRIPSITGARGDSIEYDYSIKAPPNIPNFKRKMEAVEAQLPEILKGQSYKHPQLTQLAHTETKISTSCEQIPAIKMIRTKHIFHSIPLYIEDGVKLTDRMLDHAKQLTYLLRCLATHVFKADVKNLHIFRDIKTDKIAFNFGGAIFFNLRYFEQVYADELEHLLQQLSLSKSLIHTIVNFYFMVYCHELSHNIAKGHDEAFIQCIERVAVRFMTDKDMFLELFSFRDSMKNLN
;
A
#
# COMPACT_ATOMS: atom_id res chain seq x y z
N THR A 1 -37.51 -58.20 -36.88
CA THR A 1 -38.27 -59.48 -36.78
C THR A 1 -39.69 -59.19 -37.16
N SER A 2 -40.38 -60.17 -37.76
CA SER A 2 -41.69 -60.07 -38.42
C SER A 2 -42.69 -59.10 -37.78
N LEU A 3 -43.15 -58.12 -38.58
CA LEU A 3 -44.47 -57.49 -38.41
C LEU A 3 -45.55 -58.43 -38.98
N GLU A 4 -45.58 -59.66 -38.49
CA GLU A 4 -46.77 -60.50 -38.63
C GLU A 4 -47.73 -60.03 -37.54
N GLY A 5 -48.69 -59.19 -37.93
CA GLY A 5 -49.80 -58.85 -37.05
C GLY A 5 -50.57 -60.12 -36.73
N THR A 6 -50.66 -60.48 -35.45
CA THR A 6 -51.63 -61.47 -34.99
C THR A 6 -53.04 -60.98 -35.35
N GLU A 7 -53.91 -61.89 -35.83
CA GLU A 7 -55.21 -61.50 -36.41
C GLU A 7 -56.14 -60.73 -35.45
N GLU A 8 -55.82 -60.69 -34.15
CA GLU A 8 -56.59 -60.04 -33.08
C GLU A 8 -56.55 -58.50 -33.09
N THR A 9 -55.91 -57.83 -34.06
CA THR A 9 -55.71 -56.36 -34.04
C THR A 9 -56.16 -55.60 -35.30
N LYS A 10 -56.94 -56.21 -36.20
CA LYS A 10 -57.51 -55.50 -37.37
C LYS A 10 -58.69 -54.61 -36.99
N GLN A 11 -58.38 -53.38 -36.58
CA GLN A 11 -59.34 -52.31 -36.29
C GLN A 11 -59.65 -51.47 -37.54
N LEU A 12 -60.89 -50.99 -37.68
CA LEU A 12 -61.26 -50.02 -38.72
C LEU A 12 -60.83 -48.61 -38.31
N TYR A 13 -60.18 -47.89 -39.23
CA TYR A 13 -59.71 -46.52 -39.06
C TYR A 13 -60.25 -45.62 -40.17
N ILE A 14 -60.40 -44.33 -39.89
CA ILE A 14 -60.60 -43.32 -40.92
C ILE A 14 -59.26 -43.12 -41.65
N PRO A 15 -59.21 -42.90 -42.99
CA PRO A 15 -57.94 -42.75 -43.70
C PRO A 15 -56.97 -41.73 -43.10
N SER A 16 -57.48 -40.63 -42.53
CA SER A 16 -56.70 -39.60 -41.82
C SER A 16 -55.99 -40.06 -40.55
N GLU A 17 -56.31 -41.25 -40.04
CA GLU A 17 -55.69 -41.85 -38.86
C GLU A 17 -54.58 -42.85 -39.22
N LEU A 18 -54.55 -43.30 -40.48
CA LEU A 18 -53.60 -44.27 -41.02
C LEU A 18 -52.37 -43.59 -41.63
N HIS A 19 -51.23 -44.27 -41.55
CA HIS A 19 -49.96 -43.84 -42.14
C HIS A 19 -49.43 -44.92 -43.09
N PHE A 20 -48.53 -44.54 -44.01
CA PHE A 20 -47.85 -45.52 -44.86
C PHE A 20 -46.83 -46.36 -44.05
N PRO A 21 -46.62 -47.66 -44.32
CA PRO A 21 -45.74 -48.51 -43.51
C PRO A 21 -44.27 -48.06 -43.51
N SER A 22 -43.83 -47.38 -44.58
CA SER A 22 -42.53 -46.73 -44.67
C SER A 22 -42.27 -45.72 -43.54
N VAL A 23 -43.33 -45.10 -43.00
CA VAL A 23 -43.27 -44.14 -41.89
C VAL A 23 -42.96 -44.87 -40.58
N ALA A 24 -43.73 -45.92 -40.25
CA ALA A 24 -43.51 -46.72 -39.04
C ALA A 24 -42.17 -47.48 -39.08
N ALA A 25 -41.77 -48.00 -40.24
CA ALA A 25 -40.48 -48.66 -40.43
C ALA A 25 -39.29 -47.71 -40.19
N THR A 26 -39.42 -46.44 -40.55
CA THR A 26 -38.39 -45.41 -40.30
C THR A 26 -38.35 -44.98 -38.82
N LEU A 27 -39.51 -44.93 -38.16
CA LEU A 27 -39.64 -44.49 -36.77
C LEU A 27 -39.39 -45.59 -35.72
N GLY A 28 -39.58 -46.87 -36.08
CA GLY A 28 -39.62 -47.97 -35.10
C GLY A 28 -40.86 -47.94 -34.21
N TRP A 29 -41.90 -47.20 -34.61
CA TRP A 29 -43.06 -46.90 -33.78
C TRP A 29 -44.14 -47.97 -33.93
N CYS A 30 -44.02 -49.05 -33.15
CA CYS A 30 -44.91 -50.23 -33.24
C CYS A 30 -46.39 -49.95 -32.93
N THR A 31 -46.73 -48.78 -32.37
CA THR A 31 -48.11 -48.38 -32.04
C THR A 31 -48.68 -47.31 -32.99
N LEU A 32 -47.94 -46.90 -34.02
CA LEU A 32 -48.45 -46.00 -35.06
C LEU A 32 -49.43 -46.77 -35.98
N PRO A 33 -50.70 -46.34 -36.12
CA PRO A 33 -51.63 -46.99 -37.06
C PRO A 33 -51.14 -46.84 -38.49
N ILE A 34 -50.84 -47.97 -39.14
CA ILE A 34 -50.43 -48.04 -40.55
C ILE A 34 -51.47 -48.79 -41.38
N ILE A 35 -51.51 -48.48 -42.67
CA ILE A 35 -52.26 -49.29 -43.63
C ILE A 35 -51.63 -50.70 -43.74
N ASP A 36 -52.47 -51.74 -43.77
CA ASP A 36 -52.10 -53.15 -43.94
C ASP A 36 -51.71 -53.45 -45.40
N TRP A 37 -50.65 -52.78 -45.89
CA TRP A 37 -50.15 -52.89 -47.26
C TRP A 37 -48.65 -52.54 -47.31
N LEU A 38 -47.81 -53.54 -47.07
CA LEU A 38 -46.40 -53.39 -46.72
C LEU A 38 -45.53 -52.71 -47.80
N ASP A 39 -45.75 -52.99 -49.08
CA ASP A 39 -44.84 -52.63 -50.18
C ASP A 39 -45.45 -51.63 -51.21
N ILE A 40 -46.19 -50.62 -50.76
CA ILE A 40 -46.69 -49.57 -51.66
C ILE A 40 -45.52 -48.72 -52.21
N ASN A 41 -45.34 -48.71 -53.52
CA ASN A 41 -44.36 -47.84 -54.20
C ASN A 41 -44.81 -46.35 -54.11
N PRO A 42 -44.00 -45.43 -53.55
CA PRO A 42 -44.34 -44.00 -53.44
C PRO A 42 -44.59 -43.27 -54.77
N GLN A 43 -44.26 -43.88 -55.91
CA GLN A 43 -44.52 -43.32 -57.25
C GLN A 43 -45.76 -43.91 -57.94
N SER A 44 -46.54 -44.78 -57.28
CA SER A 44 -47.68 -45.45 -57.89
C SER A 44 -48.98 -44.64 -57.83
N SER A 45 -49.92 -44.98 -58.71
CA SER A 45 -51.29 -44.44 -58.71
C SER A 45 -52.03 -44.70 -57.40
N GLU A 46 -51.76 -45.85 -56.78
CA GLU A 46 -52.38 -46.30 -55.54
C GLU A 46 -51.86 -45.47 -54.36
N TYR A 47 -50.56 -45.16 -54.33
CA TYR A 47 -49.98 -44.25 -53.33
C TYR A 47 -50.60 -42.84 -53.43
N ALA A 48 -50.72 -42.31 -54.65
CA ALA A 48 -51.34 -41.01 -54.90
C ALA A 48 -52.81 -40.98 -54.47
N PHE A 49 -53.57 -42.03 -54.77
CA PHE A 49 -54.98 -42.17 -54.36
C PHE A 49 -55.12 -42.31 -52.84
N LEU A 50 -54.31 -43.14 -52.18
CA LEU A 50 -54.33 -43.30 -50.73
C LEU A 50 -54.04 -41.97 -50.01
N LYS A 51 -53.09 -41.20 -50.54
CA LYS A 51 -52.81 -39.84 -50.08
C LYS A 51 -53.98 -38.87 -50.31
N GLU A 52 -54.66 -38.95 -51.45
CA GLU A 52 -55.83 -38.13 -51.79
C GLU A 52 -57.02 -38.38 -50.84
N ILE A 53 -57.30 -39.65 -50.50
CA ILE A 53 -58.37 -39.99 -49.55
C ILE A 53 -57.99 -39.71 -48.08
N GLY A 54 -56.73 -39.33 -47.81
CA GLY A 54 -56.29 -38.81 -46.51
C GLY A 54 -55.28 -39.65 -45.74
N VAL A 55 -54.73 -40.74 -46.28
CA VAL A 55 -53.64 -41.50 -45.61
C VAL A 55 -52.41 -40.62 -45.44
N GLN A 56 -51.89 -40.56 -44.22
CA GLN A 56 -50.85 -39.61 -43.83
C GLN A 56 -49.45 -40.07 -44.23
N GLU A 57 -48.71 -39.21 -44.94
CA GLU A 57 -47.29 -39.43 -45.25
C GLU A 57 -46.37 -39.25 -44.04
N MET A 58 -46.82 -38.51 -43.01
CA MET A 58 -46.05 -38.17 -41.81
C MET A 58 -47.01 -38.08 -40.62
N PRO A 59 -46.61 -38.47 -39.39
CA PRO A 59 -47.46 -38.29 -38.22
C PRO A 59 -47.60 -36.81 -37.86
N ASP A 60 -48.71 -36.46 -37.19
CA ASP A 60 -48.93 -35.09 -36.71
C ASP A 60 -47.83 -34.61 -35.77
N LEU A 61 -47.49 -33.32 -35.87
CA LEU A 61 -46.41 -32.69 -35.12
C LEU A 61 -46.58 -32.87 -33.60
N GLN A 62 -47.79 -32.74 -33.05
CA GLN A 62 -47.99 -32.90 -31.62
C GLN A 62 -47.70 -34.33 -31.17
N LYS A 63 -48.19 -35.34 -31.92
CA LYS A 63 -47.93 -36.75 -31.65
C LYS A 63 -46.43 -37.09 -31.70
N VAL A 64 -45.69 -36.49 -32.63
CA VAL A 64 -44.22 -36.64 -32.72
C VAL A 64 -43.52 -36.08 -31.48
N LEU A 65 -43.94 -34.91 -30.98
CA LEU A 65 -43.37 -34.31 -29.77
C LEU A 65 -43.70 -35.14 -28.51
N GLU A 66 -44.94 -35.63 -28.39
CA GLU A 66 -45.38 -36.52 -27.30
C GLU A 66 -44.59 -37.82 -27.28
N GLN A 67 -44.39 -38.45 -28.45
CA GLN A 67 -43.61 -39.67 -28.60
C GLN A 67 -42.12 -39.48 -28.24
N ILE A 68 -41.52 -38.31 -28.53
CA ILE A 68 -40.15 -37.97 -28.07
C ILE A 68 -40.08 -37.94 -26.54
N THR A 69 -41.08 -37.33 -25.89
CA THR A 69 -41.17 -37.27 -24.42
C THR A 69 -41.34 -38.66 -23.81
N GLN A 70 -42.21 -39.50 -24.38
CA GLN A 70 -42.40 -40.88 -23.94
C GLN A 70 -41.11 -41.70 -24.07
N GLU A 71 -40.47 -41.71 -25.25
CA GLU A 71 -39.20 -42.42 -25.49
C GLU A 71 -38.11 -41.98 -24.51
N HIS A 72 -38.08 -40.69 -24.15
CA HIS A 72 -37.14 -40.19 -23.16
C HIS A 72 -37.43 -40.71 -21.75
N THR A 73 -38.69 -40.64 -21.30
CA THR A 73 -39.11 -41.11 -19.97
C THR A 73 -38.87 -42.62 -19.81
N GLU A 74 -39.22 -43.41 -20.82
CA GLU A 74 -38.95 -44.85 -20.81
C GLU A 74 -37.45 -45.17 -20.78
N LYS A 75 -36.63 -44.42 -21.51
CA LYS A 75 -35.16 -44.59 -21.48
C LYS A 75 -34.58 -44.20 -20.12
N GLN A 76 -35.05 -43.12 -19.46
CA GLN A 76 -34.59 -42.77 -18.11
C GLN A 76 -34.89 -43.88 -17.09
N GLN A 77 -36.08 -44.47 -17.14
CA GLN A 77 -36.48 -45.56 -16.23
C GLN A 77 -35.65 -46.85 -16.43
N LYS A 78 -35.09 -47.05 -17.63
CA LYS A 78 -34.32 -48.24 -18.02
C LYS A 78 -32.79 -48.07 -17.93
N GLN A 79 -32.29 -46.87 -17.58
CA GLN A 79 -30.85 -46.57 -17.57
C GLN A 79 -30.16 -46.99 -16.26
N THR A 80 -29.10 -47.81 -16.37
CA THR A 80 -28.11 -48.01 -15.32
C THR A 80 -27.11 -46.86 -15.27
N SER A 81 -26.56 -46.59 -14.09
CA SER A 81 -25.94 -45.32 -13.68
C SER A 81 -24.68 -44.86 -14.43
N ASN A 82 -24.20 -45.60 -15.43
CA ASN A 82 -23.00 -45.32 -16.24
C ASN A 82 -23.23 -45.29 -17.76
N ALA A 83 -24.47 -45.47 -18.25
CA ALA A 83 -24.76 -45.46 -19.69
C ALA A 83 -24.59 -44.06 -20.33
N GLN A 84 -24.20 -44.02 -21.60
CA GLN A 84 -24.21 -42.77 -22.38
C GLN A 84 -25.63 -42.45 -22.85
N TYR A 85 -26.03 -41.17 -22.78
CA TYR A 85 -27.34 -40.75 -23.26
C TYR A 85 -27.50 -41.03 -24.77
N GLU A 86 -28.57 -41.74 -25.14
CA GLU A 86 -28.84 -42.12 -26.52
C GLU A 86 -30.09 -41.40 -27.06
N ILE A 87 -29.86 -40.50 -28.02
CA ILE A 87 -30.90 -39.74 -28.73
C ILE A 87 -32.00 -40.69 -29.24
N SER A 88 -33.26 -40.33 -28.93
CA SER A 88 -34.46 -41.08 -29.31
C SER A 88 -34.62 -41.19 -30.84
N LEU A 89 -35.29 -42.23 -31.33
CA LEU A 89 -35.42 -42.45 -32.77
C LEU A 89 -36.36 -41.40 -33.37
N THR A 90 -37.45 -41.10 -32.68
CA THR A 90 -38.40 -40.06 -33.10
C THR A 90 -37.76 -38.67 -33.13
N LEU A 91 -36.78 -38.35 -32.27
CA LEU A 91 -36.05 -37.08 -32.32
C LEU A 91 -35.10 -36.99 -33.54
N LYS A 92 -34.48 -38.11 -33.95
CA LYS A 92 -33.68 -38.18 -35.19
C LYS A 92 -34.57 -37.98 -36.43
N PHE A 93 -35.72 -38.65 -36.46
CA PHE A 93 -36.71 -38.49 -37.53
C PHE A 93 -37.26 -37.06 -37.62
N PHE A 94 -37.64 -36.48 -36.47
CA PHE A 94 -38.07 -35.09 -36.39
C PHE A 94 -36.99 -34.16 -36.97
N ALA A 95 -35.72 -34.34 -36.57
CA ALA A 95 -34.61 -33.54 -37.08
C ALA A 95 -34.47 -33.61 -38.61
N GLU A 96 -34.57 -34.81 -39.19
CA GLU A 96 -34.46 -35.02 -40.63
C GLU A 96 -35.63 -34.41 -41.41
N LYS A 97 -36.87 -34.64 -40.94
CA LYS A 97 -38.10 -34.26 -41.67
C LYS A 97 -38.60 -32.84 -41.38
N PHE A 98 -38.09 -32.17 -40.34
CA PHE A 98 -38.57 -30.85 -39.89
C PHE A 98 -38.70 -29.82 -41.01
N LYS A 99 -37.63 -29.59 -41.78
CA LYS A 99 -37.59 -28.57 -42.83
C LYS A 99 -38.60 -28.83 -43.97
N GLN A 100 -38.86 -30.10 -44.27
CA GLN A 100 -39.71 -30.51 -45.40
C GLN A 100 -41.19 -30.55 -45.03
N TYR A 101 -41.54 -31.01 -43.83
CA TYR A 101 -42.93 -31.29 -43.44
C TYR A 101 -43.43 -30.43 -42.28
N TYR A 102 -42.64 -30.25 -41.21
CA TYR A 102 -43.11 -29.61 -39.97
C TYR A 102 -42.89 -28.10 -39.90
N LEU A 103 -42.00 -27.53 -40.72
CA LEU A 103 -41.65 -26.10 -40.69
C LEU A 103 -42.86 -25.17 -40.91
N LYS A 104 -43.87 -25.60 -41.68
CA LYS A 104 -45.09 -24.81 -41.94
C LYS A 104 -46.11 -24.88 -40.80
N SER A 105 -46.16 -25.98 -40.06
CA SER A 105 -47.05 -26.16 -38.90
C SER A 105 -46.41 -25.73 -37.58
N TRP A 106 -45.08 -25.54 -37.55
CA TRP A 106 -44.32 -25.09 -36.40
C TRP A 106 -44.72 -23.67 -35.95
N LYS A 107 -45.53 -23.60 -34.90
CA LYS A 107 -45.86 -22.36 -34.17
C LYS A 107 -44.95 -22.23 -32.94
N LYS A 108 -44.07 -21.22 -32.93
CA LYS A 108 -43.12 -20.96 -31.84
C LYS A 108 -43.79 -20.81 -30.47
N ASP A 109 -44.99 -20.24 -30.41
CA ASP A 109 -45.64 -19.96 -29.13
C ASP A 109 -46.36 -21.15 -28.50
N SER A 110 -46.86 -22.11 -29.28
CA SER A 110 -47.52 -23.31 -28.73
C SER A 110 -46.57 -24.50 -28.64
N HIS A 111 -45.82 -24.80 -29.71
CA HIS A 111 -44.90 -25.95 -29.74
C HIS A 111 -43.56 -25.63 -29.08
N GLY A 112 -43.15 -24.36 -29.04
CA GLY A 112 -41.92 -23.94 -28.38
C GLY A 112 -41.98 -23.89 -26.85
N GLU A 113 -43.17 -24.01 -26.26
CA GLU A 113 -43.40 -24.23 -24.82
C GLU A 113 -43.39 -25.72 -24.45
N TYR A 114 -43.54 -26.62 -25.43
CA TYR A 114 -43.60 -28.06 -25.18
C TYR A 114 -42.20 -28.62 -24.87
N PRO A 115 -41.99 -29.38 -23.78
CA PRO A 115 -40.67 -29.87 -23.40
C PRO A 115 -40.30 -31.17 -24.13
N PHE A 116 -39.57 -31.08 -25.24
CA PHE A 116 -39.10 -32.23 -26.02
C PHE A 116 -37.59 -32.24 -26.29
N LEU A 117 -36.84 -31.20 -25.88
CA LEU A 117 -35.42 -31.03 -26.24
C LEU A 117 -34.49 -31.55 -25.14
N PRO A 118 -33.69 -32.62 -25.37
CA PRO A 118 -32.76 -33.13 -24.38
C PRO A 118 -31.63 -32.13 -24.10
N SER A 119 -31.50 -31.77 -22.83
CA SER A 119 -30.70 -30.63 -22.36
C SER A 119 -30.00 -30.95 -21.03
N TYR A 120 -28.88 -30.29 -20.76
CA TYR A 120 -28.30 -30.21 -19.43
C TYR A 120 -29.14 -29.29 -18.53
N SER A 121 -29.22 -29.63 -17.24
CA SER A 121 -29.88 -28.80 -16.22
C SER A 121 -29.04 -27.58 -15.84
N ALA A 122 -29.72 -26.46 -15.55
CA ALA A 122 -29.09 -25.19 -15.18
C ALA A 122 -28.35 -25.25 -13.83
N GLY A 123 -27.09 -24.81 -13.80
CA GLY A 123 -26.29 -24.64 -12.57
C GLY A 123 -25.11 -25.61 -12.40
N LYS A 124 -25.00 -26.65 -13.22
CA LYS A 124 -23.91 -27.65 -13.13
C LYS A 124 -22.97 -27.52 -14.35
N THR A 125 -21.65 -27.65 -14.13
CA THR A 125 -20.71 -27.74 -15.26
C THR A 125 -20.89 -29.04 -16.03
N ILE A 126 -20.28 -29.11 -17.21
CA ILE A 126 -20.11 -30.34 -17.99
C ILE A 126 -19.51 -31.46 -17.12
N ASP A 127 -18.61 -31.12 -16.19
CA ASP A 127 -17.93 -32.06 -15.29
C ASP A 127 -18.76 -32.47 -14.05
N GLU A 128 -19.69 -31.62 -13.59
CA GLU A 128 -20.62 -31.92 -12.48
C GLU A 128 -21.89 -32.64 -12.94
N CYS A 129 -22.19 -32.56 -14.23
CA CYS A 129 -23.25 -33.32 -14.89
C CYS A 129 -22.83 -34.79 -15.09
N ASN A 130 -22.86 -35.57 -14.00
CA ASN A 130 -22.99 -37.03 -14.12
C ASN A 130 -24.09 -37.36 -15.15
N LYS A 131 -23.82 -38.34 -16.03
CA LYS A 131 -24.54 -38.63 -17.28
C LYS A 131 -26.05 -38.94 -17.14
N ASN A 132 -26.55 -39.01 -15.91
CA ASN A 132 -27.93 -39.31 -15.54
C ASN A 132 -28.83 -38.06 -15.34
N ASN A 133 -28.31 -36.83 -15.55
CA ASN A 133 -29.04 -35.57 -15.30
C ASN A 133 -29.48 -34.83 -16.59
N VAL A 134 -29.86 -35.56 -17.63
CA VAL A 134 -30.49 -34.98 -18.84
C VAL A 134 -31.95 -34.67 -18.53
N ILE A 135 -32.42 -33.49 -18.93
CA ILE A 135 -33.83 -33.08 -18.81
C ILE A 135 -34.39 -32.73 -20.19
N LEU A 136 -35.72 -32.81 -20.34
CA LEU A 136 -36.39 -32.21 -21.50
C LEU A 136 -36.71 -30.74 -21.21
N CYS A 137 -36.38 -29.88 -22.17
CA CYS A 137 -36.69 -28.47 -22.11
C CYS A 137 -37.56 -28.04 -23.30
N ALA A 138 -38.30 -26.96 -23.06
CA ALA A 138 -39.02 -26.24 -24.10
C ALA A 138 -38.04 -25.41 -24.93
N ALA A 139 -38.35 -25.20 -26.22
CA ALA A 139 -37.47 -24.44 -27.14
C ALA A 139 -37.21 -22.99 -26.66
N LYS A 140 -38.17 -22.39 -25.96
CA LYS A 140 -38.05 -21.04 -25.36
C LYS A 140 -37.18 -20.99 -24.09
N HIS A 141 -36.91 -22.12 -23.46
CA HIS A 141 -36.23 -22.20 -22.15
C HIS A 141 -34.85 -22.87 -22.22
N VAL A 142 -34.29 -23.02 -23.43
CA VAL A 142 -33.00 -23.68 -23.65
C VAL A 142 -32.14 -22.88 -24.62
N PHE A 143 -30.83 -22.89 -24.40
CA PHE A 143 -29.84 -22.26 -25.27
C PHE A 143 -28.91 -23.28 -25.94
N THR A 144 -28.34 -22.93 -27.10
CA THR A 144 -27.37 -23.81 -27.77
C THR A 144 -26.01 -23.85 -27.06
N ALA A 145 -25.61 -22.75 -26.42
CA ALA A 145 -24.35 -22.61 -25.72
C ALA A 145 -24.47 -22.95 -24.23
N VAL A 146 -23.50 -23.72 -23.73
CA VAL A 146 -23.40 -24.09 -22.32
C VAL A 146 -23.27 -22.84 -21.44
N ASN A 147 -24.12 -22.74 -20.41
CA ASN A 147 -24.14 -21.62 -19.48
C ASN A 147 -24.60 -22.06 -18.07
N PRO A 148 -24.23 -21.34 -16.99
CA PRO A 148 -24.56 -21.74 -15.62
C PRO A 148 -25.98 -21.38 -15.16
N LEU A 149 -26.75 -20.59 -15.94
CA LEU A 149 -28.00 -19.97 -15.47
C LEU A 149 -29.27 -20.63 -16.06
N PHE A 150 -29.17 -21.15 -17.28
CA PHE A 150 -30.27 -21.73 -18.05
C PHE A 150 -29.91 -23.12 -18.58
N PRO A 151 -30.91 -23.96 -18.87
CA PRO A 151 -30.70 -25.21 -19.59
C PRO A 151 -29.96 -25.00 -20.92
N SER A 152 -29.10 -25.97 -21.26
CA SER A 152 -28.28 -25.93 -22.46
C SER A 152 -28.45 -27.24 -23.25
N LEU A 153 -28.66 -27.16 -24.57
CA LEU A 153 -28.83 -28.36 -25.40
C LEU A 153 -27.62 -29.30 -25.32
N LEU A 154 -27.87 -30.62 -25.42
CA LEU A 154 -26.79 -31.59 -25.54
C LEU A 154 -26.00 -31.37 -26.85
N PRO A 155 -24.65 -31.46 -26.86
CA PRO A 155 -23.84 -31.27 -28.06
C PRO A 155 -24.22 -32.20 -29.23
N GLU A 156 -24.68 -33.41 -28.93
CA GLU A 156 -25.17 -34.38 -29.91
C GLU A 156 -26.49 -33.94 -30.54
N VAL A 157 -27.39 -33.30 -29.78
CA VAL A 157 -28.66 -32.74 -30.26
C VAL A 157 -28.41 -31.51 -31.13
N VAL A 158 -27.48 -30.63 -30.73
CA VAL A 158 -27.04 -29.50 -31.55
C VAL A 158 -26.47 -29.99 -32.90
N LYS A 159 -25.55 -30.98 -32.86
CA LYS A 159 -24.98 -31.59 -34.08
C LYS A 159 -26.03 -32.30 -34.94
N LEU A 160 -27.05 -32.90 -34.34
CA LEU A 160 -28.15 -33.54 -35.06
C LEU A 160 -28.93 -32.51 -35.88
N PHE A 161 -29.45 -31.45 -35.25
CA PHE A 161 -30.25 -30.46 -35.97
C PHE A 161 -29.43 -29.69 -37.02
N GLN A 162 -28.19 -29.28 -36.69
CA GLN A 162 -27.31 -28.57 -37.62
C GLN A 162 -27.01 -29.31 -38.93
N ARG A 163 -27.15 -30.65 -38.96
CA ARG A 163 -27.01 -31.45 -40.20
C ARG A 163 -28.19 -31.29 -41.17
N HIS A 164 -29.36 -30.87 -40.68
CA HIS A 164 -30.60 -30.87 -41.46
C HIS A 164 -31.20 -29.47 -41.65
N PHE A 165 -31.10 -28.57 -40.65
CA PHE A 165 -31.63 -27.21 -40.73
C PHE A 165 -30.99 -26.26 -39.70
N ASP A 166 -31.25 -24.96 -39.84
CA ASP A 166 -30.83 -23.95 -38.87
C ASP A 166 -31.69 -24.02 -37.60
N ILE A 167 -31.06 -24.35 -36.47
CA ILE A 167 -31.66 -24.49 -35.13
C ILE A 167 -32.50 -23.28 -34.71
N LEU A 168 -32.15 -22.07 -35.18
CA LEU A 168 -32.90 -20.83 -34.90
C LEU A 168 -34.34 -20.87 -35.43
N SER A 169 -34.63 -21.76 -36.40
CA SER A 169 -35.97 -22.03 -36.93
C SER A 169 -36.93 -22.53 -35.85
N LEU A 170 -36.43 -23.30 -34.87
CA LEU A 170 -37.21 -23.77 -33.72
C LEU A 170 -37.53 -22.63 -32.72
N GLY A 171 -36.86 -21.49 -32.82
CA GLY A 171 -36.95 -20.40 -31.83
C GLY A 171 -35.98 -20.56 -30.65
N ILE A 172 -35.02 -21.48 -30.75
CA ILE A 172 -33.95 -21.69 -29.76
C ILE A 172 -32.90 -20.60 -29.95
N GLU A 173 -32.52 -19.90 -28.88
CA GLU A 173 -31.53 -18.83 -28.93
C GLU A 173 -30.08 -19.36 -28.79
N GLY A 174 -29.13 -18.63 -29.39
CA GLY A 174 -27.71 -19.00 -29.35
C GLY A 174 -27.14 -18.97 -27.92
N ARG A 175 -27.30 -17.81 -27.27
CA ARG A 175 -26.90 -17.46 -25.90
C ARG A 175 -27.95 -16.50 -25.31
N PRO A 176 -28.16 -16.47 -23.98
CA PRO A 176 -28.99 -15.44 -23.35
C PRO A 176 -28.35 -14.06 -23.51
N THR A 177 -29.19 -13.03 -23.65
CA THR A 177 -28.76 -11.63 -23.53
C THR A 177 -28.28 -11.34 -22.10
N LEU A 178 -27.46 -10.30 -21.94
CA LEU A 178 -26.94 -9.91 -20.63
C LEU A 178 -28.07 -9.59 -19.62
N LYS A 179 -29.20 -9.06 -20.09
CA LYS A 179 -30.37 -8.76 -19.24
C LYS A 179 -31.12 -10.03 -18.81
N GLN A 180 -31.35 -10.99 -19.71
CA GLN A 180 -31.91 -12.31 -19.33
C GLN A 180 -31.00 -13.00 -18.30
N ALA A 181 -29.69 -13.04 -18.55
CA ALA A 181 -28.73 -13.67 -17.66
C ALA A 181 -28.65 -12.99 -16.28
N PHE A 182 -28.60 -11.65 -16.23
CA PHE A 182 -28.61 -10.93 -14.95
C PHE A 182 -29.91 -11.14 -14.17
N ASN A 183 -31.07 -11.15 -14.84
CA ASN A 183 -32.35 -11.41 -14.18
C ASN A 183 -32.41 -12.83 -13.58
N ALA A 184 -32.03 -13.85 -14.34
CA ALA A 184 -31.99 -15.24 -13.85
C ALA A 184 -30.99 -15.43 -12.69
N MET A 185 -29.84 -14.75 -12.74
CA MET A 185 -28.90 -14.69 -11.60
C MET A 185 -29.56 -14.04 -10.37
N MET A 186 -30.37 -13.00 -10.56
CA MET A 186 -31.03 -12.26 -9.47
C MET A 186 -32.25 -12.98 -8.88
N GLU A 187 -32.87 -13.90 -9.63
CA GLU A 187 -33.82 -14.88 -9.11
C GLU A 187 -33.08 -15.97 -8.29
N ARG A 188 -31.90 -16.39 -8.77
CA ARG A 188 -31.02 -17.38 -8.12
C ARG A 188 -29.98 -16.77 -7.15
N LYS A 189 -30.34 -15.70 -6.41
CA LYS A 189 -29.41 -15.01 -5.48
C LYS A 189 -28.71 -15.92 -4.47
N ASN A 190 -29.35 -17.01 -4.04
CA ASN A 190 -28.77 -17.96 -3.10
C ASN A 190 -27.56 -18.70 -3.69
N ASP A 191 -27.53 -18.91 -5.01
CA ASP A 191 -26.40 -19.55 -5.71
C ASP A 191 -25.14 -18.68 -5.63
N LEU A 192 -25.28 -17.35 -5.45
CA LEU A 192 -24.15 -16.41 -5.32
C LEU A 192 -23.52 -16.39 -3.92
N LEU A 193 -24.08 -17.07 -2.92
CA LEU A 193 -23.55 -17.02 -1.54
C LEU A 193 -22.22 -17.78 -1.36
N THR A 194 -21.80 -18.55 -2.36
CA THR A 194 -20.50 -19.22 -2.40
C THR A 194 -19.56 -18.57 -3.41
N GLU A 195 -18.31 -18.34 -3.01
CA GLU A 195 -17.29 -17.68 -3.83
C GLU A 195 -17.06 -18.39 -5.18
N GLN A 196 -17.06 -19.73 -5.17
CA GLN A 196 -16.86 -20.55 -6.37
C GLN A 196 -18.01 -20.39 -7.39
N SER A 197 -19.26 -20.37 -6.93
CA SER A 197 -20.43 -20.20 -7.79
C SER A 197 -20.53 -18.77 -8.31
N ALA A 198 -20.32 -17.77 -7.44
CA ALA A 198 -20.27 -16.37 -7.84
C ALA A 198 -19.15 -16.10 -8.87
N SER A 199 -17.96 -16.65 -8.66
CA SER A 199 -16.85 -16.62 -9.63
C SER A 199 -17.26 -17.21 -10.98
N ARG A 200 -17.84 -18.42 -11.01
CA ARG A 200 -18.34 -19.07 -12.23
C ARG A 200 -19.40 -18.23 -12.96
N ILE A 201 -20.36 -17.66 -12.24
CA ILE A 201 -21.45 -16.87 -12.81
C ILE A 201 -20.92 -15.54 -13.35
N PHE A 202 -20.12 -14.80 -12.59
CA PHE A 202 -19.55 -13.52 -13.03
C PHE A 202 -18.56 -13.70 -14.20
N ALA A 203 -17.74 -14.76 -14.18
CA ALA A 203 -16.87 -15.10 -15.30
C ALA A 203 -17.68 -15.42 -16.56
N TYR A 204 -18.80 -16.15 -16.43
CA TYR A 204 -19.72 -16.39 -17.55
C TYR A 204 -20.34 -15.09 -18.08
N LEU A 205 -20.83 -14.20 -17.19
CA LEU A 205 -21.40 -12.91 -17.60
C LEU A 205 -20.37 -12.02 -18.32
N ASN A 206 -19.07 -12.17 -18.04
CA ASN A 206 -17.99 -11.52 -18.80
C ASN A 206 -17.88 -11.99 -20.26
N THR A 207 -18.43 -13.16 -20.61
CA THR A 207 -18.41 -13.73 -21.98
C THR A 207 -19.59 -13.30 -22.85
N ILE A 208 -20.52 -12.53 -22.28
CA ILE A 208 -21.67 -11.93 -22.98
C ILE A 208 -21.25 -10.53 -23.49
N GLU A 209 -22.06 -9.93 -24.35
CA GLU A 209 -21.89 -8.55 -24.83
C GLU A 209 -21.68 -7.53 -23.70
N LEU A 210 -20.87 -6.51 -23.97
CA LEU A 210 -20.52 -5.48 -22.99
C LEU A 210 -21.75 -4.65 -22.54
N PRO A 211 -21.83 -4.29 -21.24
CA PRO A 211 -22.95 -3.52 -20.71
C PRO A 211 -22.97 -2.08 -21.25
N ASN A 212 -24.14 -1.60 -21.63
CA ASN A 212 -24.36 -0.18 -21.92
C ASN A 212 -24.52 0.66 -20.63
N GLU A 213 -24.37 1.99 -20.74
CA GLU A 213 -24.42 2.91 -19.58
C GLU A 213 -25.81 3.02 -18.92
N ALA A 214 -26.90 2.60 -19.57
CA ALA A 214 -28.20 2.49 -18.92
C ALA A 214 -28.23 1.27 -17.99
N PHE A 215 -27.75 0.14 -18.49
CA PHE A 215 -27.69 -1.13 -17.76
C PHE A 215 -26.69 -1.10 -16.59
N LYS A 216 -25.54 -0.42 -16.73
CA LYS A 216 -24.62 -0.19 -15.59
C LYS A 216 -25.29 0.60 -14.46
N ARG A 217 -26.09 1.62 -14.79
CA ARG A 217 -26.86 2.43 -13.82
C ARG A 217 -28.03 1.65 -13.19
N GLU A 218 -28.63 0.71 -13.92
CA GLU A 218 -29.60 -0.24 -13.40
C GLU A 218 -28.92 -1.19 -12.38
N ILE A 219 -27.83 -1.85 -12.79
CA ILE A 219 -27.09 -2.83 -11.97
C ILE A 219 -26.49 -2.24 -10.70
N SER A 220 -25.94 -1.02 -10.75
CA SER A 220 -25.24 -0.40 -9.60
C SER A 220 -26.11 -0.25 -8.34
N GLN A 221 -27.44 -0.31 -8.49
CA GLN A 221 -28.40 -0.20 -7.39
C GLN A 221 -28.63 -1.51 -6.64
N PHE A 222 -28.33 -2.65 -7.27
CA PHE A 222 -28.63 -3.98 -6.75
C PHE A 222 -27.50 -4.55 -5.90
N CYS A 223 -27.88 -5.27 -4.84
CA CYS A 223 -26.96 -6.09 -4.05
C CYS A 223 -26.87 -7.49 -4.65
N PHE A 224 -25.71 -7.83 -5.22
CA PHE A 224 -25.46 -9.14 -5.86
C PHE A 224 -24.03 -9.64 -5.71
N ILE A 225 -23.09 -8.82 -5.22
CA ILE A 225 -21.71 -9.26 -5.00
C ILE A 225 -21.63 -9.88 -3.60
N PRO A 226 -21.19 -11.13 -3.42
CA PRO A 226 -21.05 -11.71 -2.11
C PRO A 226 -19.82 -11.15 -1.39
N LEU A 227 -20.04 -10.62 -0.19
CA LEU A 227 -19.00 -10.28 0.77
C LEU A 227 -19.14 -11.22 1.96
N HIS A 228 -18.12 -12.05 2.19
CA HIS A 228 -18.08 -12.93 3.34
C HIS A 228 -17.80 -12.09 4.61
N ASP A 229 -18.57 -12.31 5.69
CA ASP A 229 -18.28 -11.82 7.04
C ASP A 229 -18.01 -13.02 7.97
N ASN A 230 -16.93 -12.95 8.76
CA ASN A 230 -16.50 -14.06 9.62
C ASN A 230 -17.45 -14.28 10.80
N SER A 231 -18.23 -13.27 11.19
CA SER A 231 -19.21 -13.31 12.27
C SER A 231 -20.65 -13.47 11.78
N ASN A 232 -20.99 -12.86 10.64
CA ASN A 232 -22.38 -12.75 10.15
C ASN A 232 -22.69 -13.57 8.88
N GLY A 233 -21.72 -14.34 8.36
CA GLY A 233 -21.88 -15.11 7.12
C GLY A 233 -21.76 -14.27 5.85
N THR A 234 -22.13 -14.83 4.70
CA THR A 234 -22.02 -14.12 3.41
C THR A 234 -23.21 -13.17 3.18
N LYS A 235 -22.93 -11.89 3.01
CA LYS A 235 -23.91 -10.84 2.67
C LYS A 235 -23.75 -10.42 1.21
N LEU A 236 -24.86 -10.21 0.50
CA LEU A 236 -24.82 -9.55 -0.82
C LEU A 236 -24.74 -8.02 -0.67
N VAL A 237 -23.82 -7.40 -1.40
CA VAL A 237 -23.52 -5.95 -1.39
C VAL A 237 -23.50 -5.35 -2.81
N LYS A 238 -23.54 -4.02 -2.90
CA LYS A 238 -23.57 -3.27 -4.16
C LYS A 238 -22.16 -3.07 -4.75
N PRO A 239 -22.03 -2.84 -6.07
CA PRO A 239 -20.76 -2.50 -6.71
C PRO A 239 -19.98 -1.32 -6.10
N SER A 240 -20.67 -0.37 -5.46
CA SER A 240 -20.05 0.80 -4.80
C SER A 240 -19.57 0.54 -3.37
N GLU A 241 -19.89 -0.60 -2.77
CA GLU A 241 -19.58 -0.93 -1.36
C GLU A 241 -18.31 -1.78 -1.20
N VAL A 242 -17.76 -2.29 -2.31
CA VAL A 242 -16.61 -3.19 -2.36
C VAL A 242 -15.62 -2.77 -3.44
N PHE A 243 -14.37 -3.24 -3.31
CA PHE A 243 -13.28 -2.91 -4.24
C PHE A 243 -12.57 -4.17 -4.72
N ILE A 244 -12.07 -4.16 -5.95
CA ILE A 244 -11.31 -5.28 -6.51
C ILE A 244 -9.82 -5.00 -6.33
N ARG A 245 -9.11 -5.91 -5.68
CA ARG A 245 -7.66 -5.75 -5.55
C ARG A 245 -6.98 -5.85 -6.92
N ALA A 246 -6.04 -4.96 -7.22
CA ALA A 246 -5.25 -5.05 -8.44
C ALA A 246 -4.47 -6.39 -8.44
N ASN A 247 -4.61 -7.18 -9.53
CA ASN A 247 -4.31 -8.62 -9.57
C ASN A 247 -3.04 -9.01 -8.82
N VAL A 248 -3.24 -9.71 -7.71
CA VAL A 248 -2.17 -10.22 -6.86
C VAL A 248 -1.82 -11.63 -7.34
N THR A 249 -0.86 -11.74 -8.27
CA THR A 249 -0.42 -13.01 -8.90
C THR A 249 -0.28 -14.14 -7.87
N SER A 250 -0.78 -15.34 -8.20
CA SER A 250 -1.02 -16.49 -7.30
C SER A 250 0.07 -16.83 -6.27
N SER A 251 1.34 -16.50 -6.52
CA SER A 251 2.44 -16.53 -5.52
C SER A 251 2.31 -15.56 -4.32
N LYS A 252 1.27 -14.71 -4.27
CA LYS A 252 1.07 -13.66 -3.24
C LYS A 252 -0.24 -13.80 -2.45
N ALA A 253 -1.03 -14.87 -2.66
CA ALA A 253 -2.31 -15.08 -1.97
C ALA A 253 -2.21 -15.02 -0.43
N THR A 254 -1.13 -15.55 0.14
CA THR A 254 -0.87 -15.52 1.60
C THR A 254 -0.74 -14.10 2.15
N ILE A 255 -0.12 -13.18 1.40
CA ILE A 255 0.01 -11.76 1.78
C ILE A 255 -1.33 -11.04 1.54
N ALA A 256 -2.04 -11.38 0.46
CA ALA A 256 -3.36 -10.84 0.18
C ALA A 256 -4.35 -11.12 1.33
N ASN A 257 -4.29 -12.31 1.93
CA ASN A 257 -5.11 -12.69 3.09
C ASN A 257 -4.78 -11.88 4.36
N VAL A 258 -3.50 -11.64 4.65
CA VAL A 258 -3.08 -10.82 5.81
C VAL A 258 -3.52 -9.37 5.63
N ASP A 259 -3.29 -8.80 4.45
CA ASP A 259 -3.69 -7.42 4.14
C ASP A 259 -5.22 -7.25 4.11
N ASN A 260 -5.97 -8.24 3.57
CA ASN A 260 -7.43 -8.21 3.57
C ASN A 260 -7.98 -8.27 5.01
N PHE A 261 -7.39 -9.10 5.87
CA PHE A 261 -7.74 -9.13 7.29
C PHE A 261 -7.49 -7.78 8.00
N VAL A 262 -6.45 -7.04 7.60
CA VAL A 262 -6.16 -5.71 8.13
C VAL A 262 -7.10 -4.63 7.55
N SER A 263 -7.43 -4.65 6.25
CA SER A 263 -8.27 -3.61 5.63
C SER A 263 -9.77 -3.77 5.90
N ARG A 264 -10.24 -5.01 6.08
CA ARG A 264 -11.65 -5.38 6.23
C ARG A 264 -12.32 -4.69 7.42
N GLY A 265 -13.58 -4.31 7.21
CA GLY A 265 -14.35 -3.44 8.09
C GLY A 265 -14.10 -1.95 7.84
N LEU A 266 -13.02 -1.55 7.15
CA LEU A 266 -12.83 -0.19 6.64
C LEU A 266 -12.99 -0.15 5.11
N ILE A 267 -12.12 -0.87 4.40
CA ILE A 267 -12.16 -1.05 2.95
C ILE A 267 -12.25 -2.56 2.67
N ASP A 268 -13.42 -3.00 2.19
CA ASP A 268 -13.69 -4.40 1.92
C ASP A 268 -13.33 -4.75 0.48
N TYR A 269 -12.38 -5.67 0.33
CA TYR A 269 -11.94 -6.15 -0.97
C TYR A 269 -12.57 -7.50 -1.32
N VAL A 270 -12.91 -7.66 -2.58
CA VAL A 270 -13.37 -8.91 -3.18
C VAL A 270 -12.43 -9.34 -4.31
N ASP A 271 -12.30 -10.65 -4.50
CA ASP A 271 -11.58 -11.26 -5.61
C ASP A 271 -12.31 -12.56 -5.98
N PHE A 272 -12.73 -12.66 -7.25
CA PHE A 272 -13.40 -13.84 -7.79
C PHE A 272 -12.61 -14.46 -8.96
N GLY A 273 -11.34 -14.11 -9.11
CA GLY A 273 -10.52 -14.48 -10.26
C GLY A 273 -10.69 -13.52 -11.45
N VAL A 274 -9.84 -13.71 -12.47
CA VAL A 274 -9.58 -12.70 -13.52
C VAL A 274 -10.83 -12.29 -14.30
N ASP A 275 -11.58 -13.25 -14.86
CA ASP A 275 -12.73 -12.96 -15.71
C ASP A 275 -13.93 -12.40 -14.93
N ALA A 276 -14.19 -12.96 -13.74
CA ALA A 276 -15.22 -12.46 -12.84
C ALA A 276 -14.95 -11.02 -12.38
N ASN A 277 -13.69 -10.73 -12.02
CA ASN A 277 -13.26 -9.38 -11.67
C ASN A 277 -13.33 -8.41 -12.86
N ALA A 278 -13.11 -8.88 -14.10
CA ALA A 278 -13.29 -8.06 -15.30
C ALA A 278 -14.77 -7.67 -15.50
N PHE A 279 -15.70 -8.62 -15.34
CA PHE A 279 -17.13 -8.33 -15.34
C PHE A 279 -17.51 -7.30 -14.28
N LEU A 280 -17.08 -7.49 -13.03
CA LEU A 280 -17.39 -6.56 -11.94
C LEU A 280 -16.81 -5.16 -12.16
N LYS A 281 -15.61 -5.02 -12.75
CA LYS A 281 -15.07 -3.71 -13.17
C LYS A 281 -15.94 -3.05 -14.23
N ASN A 282 -16.45 -3.82 -15.19
CA ASN A 282 -17.42 -3.34 -16.18
C ASN A 282 -18.76 -2.92 -15.54
N MET A 283 -19.13 -3.48 -14.38
CA MET A 283 -20.28 -3.05 -13.55
C MET A 283 -19.99 -1.84 -12.63
N GLY A 284 -18.78 -1.28 -12.67
CA GLY A 284 -18.39 -0.09 -11.89
C GLY A 284 -17.66 -0.37 -10.57
N VAL A 285 -17.30 -1.63 -10.27
CA VAL A 285 -16.47 -1.94 -9.09
C VAL A 285 -15.05 -1.39 -9.30
N CYS A 286 -14.64 -0.46 -8.44
CA CYS A 286 -13.35 0.21 -8.54
C CYS A 286 -12.22 -0.61 -7.92
N ASN A 287 -10.96 -0.36 -8.31
CA ASN A 287 -9.82 -1.07 -7.71
C ASN A 287 -9.45 -0.54 -6.30
N TYR A 288 -9.87 0.67 -5.97
CA TYR A 288 -9.64 1.39 -4.71
C TYR A 288 -10.68 2.52 -4.60
N PRO A 289 -11.14 2.93 -3.40
CA PRO A 289 -12.05 4.07 -3.25
C PRO A 289 -11.47 5.38 -3.79
N ARG A 290 -12.31 6.21 -4.41
CA ARG A 290 -11.95 7.61 -4.75
C ARG A 290 -11.77 8.43 -3.46
N PRO A 291 -11.10 9.60 -3.49
CA PRO A 291 -10.94 10.45 -2.31
C PRO A 291 -12.26 10.74 -1.57
N SER A 292 -13.33 11.05 -2.31
CA SER A 292 -14.67 11.26 -1.73
C SER A 292 -15.22 10.04 -0.99
N ASP A 293 -15.02 8.85 -1.57
CA ASP A 293 -15.56 7.59 -1.06
C ASP A 293 -14.74 7.13 0.15
N LEU A 294 -13.42 7.27 0.09
CA LEU A 294 -12.51 6.99 1.19
C LEU A 294 -12.80 7.87 2.41
N ALA A 295 -12.97 9.19 2.20
CA ALA A 295 -13.40 10.12 3.23
C ALA A 295 -14.75 9.70 3.85
N GLY A 296 -15.71 9.28 3.02
CA GLY A 296 -16.98 8.73 3.48
C GLY A 296 -16.83 7.47 4.35
N LEU A 297 -15.96 6.53 3.95
CA LEU A 297 -15.67 5.30 4.69
C LEU A 297 -14.97 5.57 6.03
N LEU A 298 -13.99 6.49 6.08
CA LEU A 298 -13.33 6.87 7.34
C LEU A 298 -14.34 7.42 8.36
N ILE A 299 -15.25 8.29 7.93
CA ILE A 299 -16.32 8.83 8.80
C ILE A 299 -17.28 7.71 9.27
N GLN A 300 -17.73 6.84 8.36
CA GLN A 300 -18.81 5.88 8.64
C GLN A 300 -18.37 4.63 9.38
N ARG A 301 -17.11 4.20 9.22
CA ARG A 301 -16.66 2.85 9.62
C ARG A 301 -15.55 2.84 10.68
N GLN A 302 -14.98 3.99 11.06
CA GLN A 302 -13.84 4.03 12.01
C GLN A 302 -14.13 3.33 13.34
N ALA A 303 -15.34 3.52 13.92
CA ALA A 303 -15.70 2.91 15.20
C ALA A 303 -15.73 1.37 15.11
N ALA A 304 -16.47 0.83 14.13
CA ALA A 304 -16.55 -0.60 13.87
C ALA A 304 -15.19 -1.22 13.47
N TYR A 305 -14.31 -0.45 12.83
CA TYR A 305 -12.99 -0.91 12.41
C TYR A 305 -12.02 -1.14 13.59
N PHE A 306 -12.11 -0.31 14.63
CA PHE A 306 -11.27 -0.40 15.84
C PHE A 306 -11.94 -1.10 17.04
N ALA A 307 -13.24 -1.41 16.96
CA ALA A 307 -13.98 -2.10 18.00
C ALA A 307 -13.30 -3.40 18.49
N ASN A 308 -13.27 -3.58 19.82
CA ASN A 308 -12.75 -4.75 20.53
C ASN A 308 -11.29 -5.15 20.24
N ILE A 309 -10.49 -4.28 19.61
CA ILE A 309 -9.16 -4.65 19.10
C ILE A 309 -8.00 -4.41 20.06
N ASN A 310 -8.22 -3.63 21.14
CA ASN A 310 -7.21 -3.30 22.15
C ASN A 310 -6.56 -4.54 22.81
N SER A 311 -7.25 -5.69 22.80
CA SER A 311 -6.75 -6.98 23.27
C SER A 311 -5.66 -7.62 22.39
N ASN A 312 -5.51 -7.21 21.13
CA ASN A 312 -4.50 -7.73 20.20
C ASN A 312 -3.65 -6.59 19.62
N GLN A 313 -2.53 -6.31 20.30
CA GLN A 313 -1.63 -5.20 19.98
C GLN A 313 -1.00 -5.29 18.58
N ASP A 314 -0.65 -6.50 18.10
CA ASP A 314 -0.09 -6.67 16.74
C ASP A 314 -1.12 -6.33 15.66
N LEU A 315 -2.37 -6.78 15.83
CA LEU A 315 -3.45 -6.44 14.90
C LEU A 315 -3.83 -4.95 14.97
N LEU A 316 -3.91 -4.37 16.17
CA LEU A 316 -4.13 -2.94 16.36
C LEU A 316 -3.07 -2.11 15.64
N ASN A 317 -1.79 -2.44 15.81
CA ASN A 317 -0.70 -1.76 15.13
C ASN A 317 -0.83 -1.82 13.60
N LYS A 318 -1.17 -3.00 13.06
CA LYS A 318 -1.42 -3.17 11.61
C LYS A 318 -2.61 -2.35 11.12
N LYS A 319 -3.73 -2.32 11.86
CA LYS A 319 -4.90 -1.49 11.53
C LYS A 319 -4.60 0.01 11.60
N CYS A 320 -3.88 0.46 12.62
CA CYS A 320 -3.44 1.87 12.73
C CYS A 320 -2.56 2.28 11.56
N LEU A 321 -1.59 1.44 11.14
CA LEU A 321 -0.76 1.70 9.97
C LEU A 321 -1.57 1.79 8.67
N PHE A 322 -2.57 0.92 8.48
CA PHE A 322 -3.47 0.97 7.32
C PHE A 322 -4.36 2.22 7.33
N TYR A 323 -4.89 2.61 8.50
CA TYR A 323 -5.67 3.84 8.67
C TYR A 323 -4.81 5.08 8.35
N MET A 324 -3.54 5.09 8.79
CA MET A 324 -2.59 6.15 8.45
C MET A 324 -2.26 6.21 6.95
N ASP A 325 -2.19 5.08 6.23
CA ASP A 325 -2.05 5.09 4.77
C ASP A 325 -3.27 5.73 4.07
N CYS A 326 -4.48 5.44 4.57
CA CYS A 326 -5.71 6.07 4.09
C CYS A 326 -5.70 7.60 4.32
N LEU A 327 -5.29 8.05 5.51
CA LEU A 327 -5.16 9.47 5.84
C LEU A 327 -4.10 10.18 4.97
N ARG A 328 -2.93 9.57 4.76
CA ARG A 328 -1.88 10.09 3.87
C ARG A 328 -2.36 10.26 2.43
N ARG A 329 -3.14 9.30 1.91
CA ARG A 329 -3.75 9.42 0.58
C ARG A 329 -4.69 10.61 0.51
N LEU A 330 -5.56 10.82 1.50
CA LEU A 330 -6.42 12.01 1.55
C LEU A 330 -5.58 13.30 1.60
N ALA A 331 -4.51 13.35 2.39
CA ALA A 331 -3.63 14.51 2.50
C ALA A 331 -3.04 14.95 1.15
N TYR A 332 -2.68 14.00 0.27
CA TYR A 332 -2.20 14.28 -1.09
C TYR A 332 -3.24 15.02 -1.95
N TYR A 333 -4.53 14.77 -1.74
CA TYR A 333 -5.62 15.37 -2.53
C TYR A 333 -6.17 16.69 -1.95
N VAL A 334 -5.71 17.15 -0.77
CA VAL A 334 -6.20 18.40 -0.15
C VAL A 334 -5.84 19.63 -0.99
N ASP A 335 -4.57 19.74 -1.39
CA ASP A 335 -4.04 20.92 -2.09
C ASP A 335 -4.51 21.03 -3.56
N GLY A 336 -5.21 20.01 -4.10
CA GLY A 336 -5.50 19.93 -5.54
C GLY A 336 -6.82 19.27 -5.97
N SER A 337 -7.63 18.72 -5.06
CA SER A 337 -8.94 18.15 -5.42
C SER A 337 -10.11 19.05 -5.01
N ASN A 338 -11.05 19.24 -5.93
CA ASN A 338 -12.35 19.82 -5.58
C ASN A 338 -13.22 18.80 -4.80
N GLU A 339 -12.96 17.50 -4.95
CA GLU A 339 -13.78 16.40 -4.38
C GLU A 339 -13.98 16.50 -2.86
N LEU A 340 -12.90 16.71 -2.10
CA LEU A 340 -12.96 16.83 -0.63
C LEU A 340 -13.52 18.19 -0.17
N ASN A 341 -13.68 19.13 -1.10
CA ASN A 341 -14.15 20.49 -0.86
C ASN A 341 -15.62 20.72 -1.25
N PHE A 342 -16.26 19.76 -1.93
CA PHE A 342 -17.68 19.83 -2.23
C PHE A 342 -18.56 19.51 -1.00
N GLU A 343 -19.68 20.23 -0.89
CA GLU A 343 -20.73 19.91 0.08
C GLU A 343 -21.62 18.76 -0.44
N PRO A 344 -22.19 17.93 0.45
CA PRO A 344 -22.15 17.99 1.92
C PRO A 344 -20.92 17.28 2.55
N LEU A 345 -19.94 16.85 1.75
CA LEU A 345 -18.80 16.09 2.26
C LEU A 345 -17.86 16.97 3.11
N ASN A 346 -17.62 18.22 2.71
CA ASN A 346 -16.75 19.12 3.48
C ASN A 346 -17.31 19.37 4.88
N THR A 347 -18.60 19.73 5.01
CA THR A 347 -19.26 19.87 6.31
C THR A 347 -19.17 18.59 7.15
N ARG A 348 -19.39 17.41 6.55
CA ARG A 348 -19.26 16.13 7.27
C ARG A 348 -17.84 15.87 7.77
N LEU A 349 -16.81 16.19 6.98
CA LEU A 349 -15.41 16.07 7.40
C LEU A 349 -15.05 17.04 8.52
N ARG A 350 -15.71 18.20 8.64
CA ARG A 350 -15.48 19.13 9.75
C ARG A 350 -16.18 18.74 11.05
N THR A 351 -17.30 18.01 10.97
CA THR A 351 -18.19 17.75 12.12
C THR A 351 -18.09 16.35 12.73
N ASN A 352 -17.58 15.36 12.00
CA ASN A 352 -17.50 13.96 12.46
C ASN A 352 -16.07 13.58 12.85
N ALA A 353 -15.93 12.56 13.70
CA ALA A 353 -14.63 11.98 14.03
C ALA A 353 -14.09 11.06 12.93
N TRP A 354 -12.85 11.30 12.53
CA TRP A 354 -12.08 10.50 11.56
C TRP A 354 -10.58 10.81 11.59
N CYS A 355 -10.15 11.86 12.29
CA CYS A 355 -8.74 12.18 12.41
C CYS A 355 -8.11 11.30 13.50
N LEU A 356 -7.07 10.56 13.14
CA LEU A 356 -6.23 9.86 14.10
C LEU A 356 -5.29 10.87 14.77
N GLY A 357 -5.43 11.04 16.08
CA GLY A 357 -4.51 11.79 16.94
C GLY A 357 -3.79 10.88 17.92
N TYR A 358 -2.63 11.31 18.41
CA TYR A 358 -1.94 10.67 19.54
C TYR A 358 -1.81 11.63 20.71
N GLN A 359 -1.84 11.08 21.92
CA GLN A 359 -1.62 11.76 23.18
C GLN A 359 -0.57 10.98 23.97
N THR A 360 0.46 11.65 24.46
CA THR A 360 1.44 11.04 25.37
C THR A 360 0.88 11.13 26.79
N VAL A 361 0.84 10.01 27.50
CA VAL A 361 0.43 9.95 28.92
C VAL A 361 1.56 9.32 29.71
N VAL A 362 1.88 9.89 30.88
CA VAL A 362 2.88 9.34 31.79
C VAL A 362 2.18 8.32 32.69
N ASP A 363 2.56 7.05 32.58
CA ASP A 363 2.07 5.97 33.44
C ASP A 363 2.59 6.13 34.89
N ALA A 364 1.98 5.45 35.84
CA ALA A 364 2.39 5.43 37.25
C ALA A 364 3.87 5.02 37.46
N ASN A 365 4.44 4.28 36.50
CA ASN A 365 5.85 3.87 36.47
C ASN A 365 6.80 4.92 35.88
N GLY A 366 6.31 6.11 35.49
CA GLY A 366 7.09 7.17 34.86
C GLY A 366 7.41 6.93 33.38
N THR A 367 6.81 5.92 32.75
CA THR A 367 6.97 5.60 31.33
C THR A 367 5.94 6.33 30.47
N ASN A 368 6.37 6.86 29.33
CA ASN A 368 5.49 7.54 28.38
C ASN A 368 4.71 6.51 27.53
N GLU A 369 3.45 6.28 27.85
CA GLU A 369 2.51 5.52 27.02
C GLU A 369 1.95 6.43 25.91
N LYS A 370 1.78 5.91 24.69
CA LYS A 370 1.13 6.64 23.58
C LYS A 370 -0.28 6.12 23.38
N ILE A 371 -1.26 6.94 23.72
CA ILE A 371 -2.67 6.67 23.48
C ILE A 371 -3.04 7.24 22.12
N LEU A 372 -3.71 6.44 21.29
CA LEU A 372 -4.30 6.88 20.03
C LEU A 372 -5.79 7.15 20.22
N LYS A 373 -6.33 8.15 19.53
CA LYS A 373 -7.77 8.44 19.54
C LYS A 373 -8.24 8.82 18.13
N ILE A 374 -9.43 8.38 17.75
CA ILE A 374 -10.14 8.89 16.57
C ILE A 374 -11.05 10.02 17.04
N VAL A 375 -10.81 11.23 16.54
CA VAL A 375 -11.44 12.47 17.00
C VAL A 375 -11.84 13.38 15.83
N LYS A 376 -12.56 14.46 16.12
CA LYS A 376 -12.88 15.50 15.13
C LYS A 376 -11.64 16.34 14.79
N PRO A 377 -11.56 16.98 13.61
CA PRO A 377 -10.40 17.80 13.25
C PRO A 377 -10.10 18.94 14.24
N ASN A 378 -11.14 19.56 14.80
CA ASN A 378 -11.03 20.70 15.73
C ASN A 378 -10.54 20.33 17.14
N GLU A 379 -10.48 19.03 17.45
CA GLU A 379 -9.96 18.46 18.71
C GLU A 379 -8.45 18.10 18.60
N ILE A 380 -7.86 18.20 17.40
CA ILE A 380 -6.42 18.01 17.16
C ILE A 380 -5.68 19.35 17.09
N TYR A 381 -4.48 19.35 17.66
CA TYR A 381 -3.56 20.47 17.70
C TYR A 381 -2.32 20.21 16.85
N LEU A 382 -1.82 21.26 16.20
CA LEU A 382 -0.63 21.20 15.37
C LEU A 382 0.57 21.75 16.15
N GLU A 383 1.68 21.01 16.17
CA GLU A 383 2.84 21.31 17.02
C GLU A 383 3.75 22.37 16.38
N ASP A 384 3.66 23.60 16.89
CA ASP A 384 4.54 24.74 16.60
C ASP A 384 5.29 25.26 17.84
N ASN A 385 5.20 24.53 18.97
CA ASN A 385 5.97 24.79 20.18
C ASN A 385 6.10 23.51 21.02
N SER A 386 7.28 22.88 20.96
CA SER A 386 7.58 21.64 21.70
C SER A 386 7.46 21.77 23.23
N VAL A 387 7.58 22.98 23.79
CA VAL A 387 7.42 23.19 25.24
C VAL A 387 5.94 23.10 25.62
N TYR A 388 5.05 23.73 24.86
CA TYR A 388 3.61 23.66 25.12
C TYR A 388 3.10 22.22 24.94
N SER A 389 3.57 21.52 23.89
CA SER A 389 3.30 20.10 23.64
C SER A 389 3.71 19.21 24.82
N MET A 390 4.95 19.36 25.31
CA MET A 390 5.48 18.58 26.44
C MET A 390 4.85 18.90 27.81
N GLN A 391 4.27 20.10 27.98
CA GLN A 391 3.56 20.43 29.23
C GLN A 391 2.10 19.99 29.14
N LEU A 392 1.35 20.50 28.16
CA LEU A 392 -0.11 20.34 28.09
C LEU A 392 -0.56 18.96 27.59
N HIS A 393 0.34 18.18 26.98
CA HIS A 393 0.05 16.87 26.39
C HIS A 393 -1.24 16.86 25.52
N PRO A 394 -1.37 17.75 24.52
CA PRO A 394 -2.55 17.81 23.65
C PRO A 394 -2.62 16.60 22.71
N LEU A 395 -3.76 16.41 22.04
CA LEU A 395 -3.88 15.49 20.91
C LEU A 395 -3.16 16.06 19.69
N LEU A 396 -2.18 15.34 19.16
CA LEU A 396 -1.32 15.74 18.04
C LEU A 396 -1.46 14.80 16.83
N PRO A 397 -1.21 15.24 15.59
CA PRO A 397 -1.16 14.37 14.42
C PRO A 397 0.02 13.38 14.52
N PRO A 398 -0.17 12.08 14.23
CA PRO A 398 0.90 11.08 14.35
C PRO A 398 2.09 11.32 13.41
N ASN A 399 1.86 11.97 12.26
CA ASN A 399 2.88 12.34 11.28
C ASN A 399 2.68 13.79 10.83
N LYS A 400 3.79 14.51 10.57
CA LYS A 400 3.78 15.87 10.01
C LYS A 400 3.09 15.99 8.65
N GLU A 401 3.10 14.92 7.87
CA GLU A 401 2.40 14.81 6.58
C GLU A 401 0.88 15.10 6.69
N LEU A 402 0.29 14.89 7.87
CA LEU A 402 -1.14 15.09 8.13
C LEU A 402 -1.46 16.50 8.64
N GLU A 403 -0.47 17.32 9.01
CA GLU A 403 -0.69 18.67 9.58
C GLU A 403 -1.54 19.54 8.65
N LYS A 404 -1.21 19.58 7.35
CA LYS A 404 -1.98 20.29 6.31
C LYS A 404 -3.43 19.80 6.19
N LEU A 405 -3.61 18.48 6.15
CA LEU A 405 -4.93 17.85 6.02
C LEU A 405 -5.81 18.23 7.20
N TYR A 406 -5.27 18.15 8.42
CA TYR A 406 -6.00 18.47 9.63
C TYR A 406 -6.24 19.97 9.76
N GLU A 407 -5.27 20.84 9.43
CA GLU A 407 -5.43 22.31 9.37
C GLU A 407 -6.61 22.69 8.46
N HIS A 408 -6.64 22.13 7.24
CA HIS A 408 -7.67 22.42 6.25
C HIS A 408 -9.10 22.10 6.75
N PHE A 409 -9.25 21.01 7.53
CA PHE A 409 -10.53 20.60 8.09
C PHE A 409 -10.87 21.17 9.48
N GLY A 410 -9.92 21.80 10.18
CA GLY A 410 -10.22 22.63 11.37
C GLY A 410 -9.29 22.49 12.57
N ALA A 411 -8.20 21.72 12.46
CA ALA A 411 -7.17 21.66 13.50
C ALA A 411 -6.48 23.00 13.70
N ARG A 412 -5.98 23.25 14.92
CA ARG A 412 -5.41 24.56 15.32
C ARG A 412 -3.97 24.42 15.76
N TRP A 413 -3.15 25.39 15.35
CA TRP A 413 -1.77 25.55 15.85
C TRP A 413 -1.76 25.83 17.35
N LEU A 414 -0.93 25.08 18.09
CA LEU A 414 -0.93 25.07 19.55
C LEU A 414 -0.61 26.47 20.13
N SER A 415 0.32 27.22 19.53
CA SER A 415 0.65 28.58 19.96
C SER A 415 -0.52 29.58 19.90
N LYS A 416 -1.52 29.34 19.04
CA LYS A 416 -2.72 30.19 18.91
C LYS A 416 -3.77 29.89 19.98
N CYS A 417 -3.64 28.77 20.69
CA CYS A 417 -4.60 28.30 21.70
C CYS A 417 -4.05 28.39 23.14
N VAL A 418 -2.76 28.69 23.31
CA VAL A 418 -2.09 28.74 24.62
C VAL A 418 -1.67 30.17 24.94
N LYS A 419 -2.05 30.67 26.12
CA LYS A 419 -1.53 31.92 26.68
C LYS A 419 -0.42 31.64 27.70
N GLU A 420 0.77 32.17 27.45
CA GLU A 420 1.92 32.14 28.36
C GLU A 420 1.84 33.33 29.34
N SER A 421 1.91 33.07 30.65
CA SER A 421 1.94 34.10 31.71
C SER A 421 3.15 33.86 32.64
N PRO A 422 4.29 34.52 32.39
CA PRO A 422 5.50 34.37 33.18
C PRO A 422 5.39 35.13 34.52
N LYS A 423 5.95 34.54 35.58
CA LYS A 423 6.08 35.11 36.92
C LYS A 423 7.52 34.93 37.40
N ILE A 424 8.23 36.04 37.55
CA ILE A 424 9.59 36.10 38.08
C ILE A 424 9.51 36.08 39.61
N LEU A 425 10.29 35.21 40.27
CA LEU A 425 10.28 35.03 41.71
C LEU A 425 11.67 35.21 42.30
N GLY A 426 11.73 35.90 43.45
CA GLY A 426 12.97 36.24 44.14
C GLY A 426 13.47 37.64 43.80
N LYS A 427 14.66 37.99 44.30
CA LYS A 427 15.32 39.27 43.98
C LYS A 427 16.16 39.09 42.71
N SER A 428 16.05 40.02 41.77
CA SER A 428 16.93 40.09 40.60
C SER A 428 18.26 40.75 40.96
N PHE A 429 19.39 40.10 40.66
CA PHE A 429 20.72 40.67 40.88
C PHE A 429 21.69 40.37 39.73
N PRO A 430 22.63 41.29 39.42
CA PRO A 430 23.64 41.09 38.38
C PRO A 430 24.76 40.20 38.93
N SER A 431 24.57 38.89 38.86
CA SER A 431 25.61 37.93 39.28
C SER A 431 26.80 37.92 38.32
N GLU A 432 27.91 37.32 38.75
CA GLU A 432 29.07 37.07 37.87
C GLU A 432 28.67 36.24 36.63
N ARG A 433 27.79 35.24 36.83
CA ARG A 433 27.23 34.39 35.76
C ARG A 433 26.38 35.19 34.77
N ALA A 434 25.50 36.07 35.28
CA ALA A 434 24.69 36.96 34.45
C ALA A 434 25.57 37.97 33.68
N THR A 435 26.61 38.51 34.31
CA THR A 435 27.57 39.45 33.69
C THR A 435 28.40 38.78 32.59
N LYS A 436 28.91 37.57 32.84
CA LYS A 436 29.60 36.74 31.84
C LYS A 436 28.69 36.42 30.65
N LEU A 437 27.43 36.03 30.90
CA LEU A 437 26.45 35.77 29.84
C LEU A 437 26.10 37.03 29.04
N LYS A 438 25.90 38.18 29.69
CA LYS A 438 25.66 39.48 29.01
C LYS A 438 26.79 39.78 28.03
N LYS A 439 28.05 39.69 28.50
CA LYS A 439 29.24 39.91 27.67
C LYS A 439 29.30 38.92 26.49
N HIS A 440 29.09 37.63 26.74
CA HIS A 440 29.10 36.59 25.69
C HIS A 440 28.03 36.82 24.62
N ILE A 441 26.79 37.17 25.01
CA ILE A 441 25.72 37.50 24.06
C ILE A 441 26.08 38.75 23.27
N GLN A 442 26.70 39.77 23.89
CA GLN A 442 27.12 41.00 23.21
C GLN A 442 28.26 40.76 22.19
N GLU A 443 29.27 39.97 22.55
CA GLU A 443 30.38 39.58 21.66
C GLU A 443 29.89 38.77 20.45
N ARG A 444 28.89 37.89 20.64
CA ARG A 444 28.30 37.11 19.56
C ARG A 444 27.16 37.84 18.84
N PHE A 445 26.66 38.97 19.34
CA PHE A 445 25.46 39.63 18.81
C PHE A 445 25.45 39.86 17.29
N PRO A 446 26.56 40.30 16.64
CA PRO A 446 26.57 40.56 15.20
C PRO A 446 26.28 39.32 14.34
N MET A 447 26.59 38.12 14.84
CA MET A 447 26.38 36.88 14.10
C MET A 447 25.04 36.18 14.45
N LEU A 448 24.42 36.44 15.60
CA LEU A 448 23.20 35.72 16.04
C LEU A 448 22.08 35.75 14.98
N PHE A 449 21.69 36.94 14.53
CA PHE A 449 20.50 37.16 13.69
C PHE A 449 20.81 37.40 12.21
N VAL A 450 21.79 36.66 11.67
CA VAL A 450 22.13 36.60 10.24
C VAL A 450 22.14 35.15 9.73
N ASN A 451 22.01 34.93 8.42
CA ASN A 451 22.29 33.64 7.80
C ASN A 451 23.81 33.39 7.69
N ASN A 452 24.23 32.22 7.17
CA ASN A 452 25.66 31.89 7.06
C ASN A 452 26.43 32.80 6.08
N ARG A 453 25.75 33.56 5.21
CA ARG A 453 26.38 34.58 4.34
C ARG A 453 26.60 35.92 5.04
N GLY A 454 26.10 36.07 6.27
CA GLY A 454 26.09 37.34 7.00
C GLY A 454 25.06 38.33 6.46
N GLU A 455 23.94 37.84 5.94
CA GLU A 455 22.75 38.63 5.58
C GLU A 455 21.70 38.50 6.70
N PRO A 456 20.87 39.52 7.03
CA PRO A 456 19.82 39.42 8.04
C PRO A 456 18.91 38.19 7.88
N LEU A 457 18.51 37.57 9.00
CA LEU A 457 17.50 36.50 8.97
C LEU A 457 16.14 37.02 8.47
N PRO A 458 15.37 36.22 7.74
CA PRO A 458 14.07 36.63 7.22
C PRO A 458 13.06 36.91 8.34
N ASN A 459 12.20 37.90 8.15
CA ASN A 459 11.21 38.35 9.13
C ASN A 459 11.79 38.81 10.49
N ARG A 460 13.04 39.29 10.49
CA ARG A 460 13.65 40.02 11.60
C ARG A 460 12.94 41.35 11.84
N ASP A 461 12.56 41.60 13.08
CA ASP A 461 12.09 42.91 13.53
C ASP A 461 13.31 43.78 13.87
N GLU A 462 13.65 44.71 12.98
CA GLU A 462 14.79 45.62 13.14
C GLU A 462 14.69 46.48 14.40
N LYS A 463 13.48 46.82 14.84
CA LYS A 463 13.28 47.63 16.06
C LYS A 463 13.61 46.81 17.30
N ASN A 464 13.10 45.58 17.39
CA ASN A 464 13.40 44.69 18.52
C ASN A 464 14.86 44.21 18.48
N TRP A 465 15.43 43.97 17.30
CA TRP A 465 16.85 43.64 17.14
C TRP A 465 17.76 44.77 17.66
N GLU A 466 17.51 46.01 17.25
CA GLU A 466 18.30 47.16 17.65
C GLU A 466 18.11 47.51 19.14
N LEU A 467 16.89 47.35 19.66
CA LEU A 467 16.59 47.54 21.08
C LEU A 467 17.30 46.49 21.95
N LEU A 468 17.25 45.21 21.55
CA LEU A 468 18.00 44.13 22.19
C LEU A 468 19.51 44.38 22.15
N ARG A 469 20.05 44.83 21.01
CA ARG A 469 21.47 45.17 20.84
C ARG A 469 21.94 46.22 21.84
N LYS A 470 21.18 47.31 21.98
CA LYS A 470 21.56 48.49 22.77
C LYS A 470 21.26 48.36 24.26
N THR A 471 20.21 47.62 24.63
CA THR A 471 19.63 47.70 25.98
C THR A 471 19.56 46.37 26.73
N LEU A 472 20.14 45.28 26.19
CA LEU A 472 20.14 43.99 26.89
C LEU A 472 20.84 44.08 28.26
N SER A 473 20.07 43.85 29.33
CA SER A 473 20.55 43.55 30.68
C SER A 473 20.23 42.11 31.05
N VAL A 474 21.10 41.50 31.86
CA VAL A 474 20.94 40.10 32.29
C VAL A 474 20.98 40.06 33.81
N TYR A 475 19.99 39.43 34.43
CA TYR A 475 19.90 39.28 35.88
C TYR A 475 19.63 37.82 36.25
N GLU A 476 20.20 37.40 37.38
CA GLU A 476 19.90 36.10 37.98
C GLU A 476 18.78 36.24 39.02
N VAL A 477 17.86 35.28 39.02
CA VAL A 477 16.66 35.22 39.88
C VAL A 477 16.48 33.82 40.46
N ASP A 478 15.83 33.72 41.63
CA ASP A 478 15.73 32.44 42.35
C ASP A 478 14.83 31.42 41.60
N ALA A 479 13.72 31.85 41.01
CA ALA A 479 12.90 31.03 40.13
C ALA A 479 12.15 31.84 39.06
N ILE A 480 11.83 31.17 37.95
CA ILE A 480 10.95 31.69 36.90
C ILE A 480 9.85 30.65 36.73
N LYS A 481 8.63 30.98 37.16
CA LYS A 481 7.45 30.15 36.92
C LYS A 481 6.72 30.67 35.68
N VAL A 482 6.27 29.76 34.83
CA VAL A 482 5.47 30.09 33.66
C VAL A 482 4.14 29.37 33.79
N SER A 483 3.06 30.13 33.93
CA SER A 483 1.69 29.60 33.88
C SER A 483 1.26 29.54 32.42
N LEU A 484 0.89 28.34 31.93
CA LEU A 484 0.25 28.14 30.63
C LEU A 484 -1.26 27.98 30.86
N VAL A 485 -2.05 28.80 30.16
CA VAL A 485 -3.51 28.68 30.10
C VAL A 485 -3.86 28.19 28.70
N PHE A 486 -4.35 26.96 28.59
CA PHE A 486 -4.86 26.43 27.32
C PHE A 486 -6.32 26.87 27.17
N GLU A 487 -6.56 27.88 26.33
CA GLU A 487 -7.89 28.45 26.08
C GLU A 487 -8.67 27.61 25.07
N ASP A 488 -8.82 26.33 25.37
CA ASP A 488 -9.66 25.42 24.62
C ASP A 488 -10.93 25.02 25.39
N LYS A 489 -12.01 24.79 24.65
CA LYS A 489 -13.30 24.33 25.18
C LYS A 489 -13.33 22.85 25.51
N VAL A 490 -12.45 22.03 24.91
CA VAL A 490 -12.38 20.58 25.10
C VAL A 490 -11.35 20.23 26.17
N HIS A 491 -10.23 20.96 26.21
CA HIS A 491 -9.16 20.74 27.20
C HIS A 491 -8.74 22.05 27.92
N PRO A 492 -9.61 22.65 28.75
CA PRO A 492 -9.22 23.80 29.58
C PRO A 492 -8.20 23.36 30.64
N LEU A 493 -6.92 23.61 30.38
CA LEU A 493 -5.82 23.17 31.24
C LEU A 493 -4.94 24.34 31.65
N ASN A 494 -4.79 24.50 32.97
CA ASN A 494 -3.84 25.42 33.59
C ASN A 494 -2.68 24.61 34.17
N GLN A 495 -1.47 24.87 33.70
CA GLN A 495 -0.24 24.25 34.23
C GLN A 495 0.80 25.32 34.56
N GLU A 496 1.61 25.06 35.59
CA GLU A 496 2.79 25.86 35.89
C GLU A 496 4.06 25.02 35.72
N TYR A 497 5.03 25.52 34.96
CA TYR A 497 6.36 24.91 34.86
C TYR A 497 7.46 25.90 35.20
N SER A 498 8.64 25.38 35.57
CA SER A 498 9.80 26.22 35.85
C SER A 498 10.62 26.45 34.58
N SER A 499 10.74 27.70 34.13
CA SER A 499 11.64 28.06 33.03
C SER A 499 13.08 28.22 33.51
N SER A 500 14.04 28.02 32.60
CA SER A 500 15.47 28.29 32.81
C SER A 500 15.80 29.78 32.59
N CYS A 501 15.06 30.44 31.71
CA CYS A 501 15.20 31.87 31.41
C CYS A 501 13.86 32.49 30.95
N HIS A 502 13.78 33.82 30.98
CA HIS A 502 12.67 34.59 30.43
C HIS A 502 13.20 35.93 29.93
N ILE A 503 12.59 36.47 28.87
CA ILE A 503 12.93 37.79 28.33
C ILE A 503 11.71 38.71 28.47
N GLU A 504 11.93 39.84 29.13
CA GLU A 504 10.93 40.88 29.35
C GLU A 504 11.43 42.16 28.69
N CYS A 505 10.52 42.95 28.10
CA CYS A 505 10.86 44.25 27.56
C CYS A 505 10.02 45.30 28.27
N ASN A 506 10.66 46.04 29.17
CA ASN A 506 10.12 47.29 29.65
C ASN A 506 10.27 48.34 28.53
N ASN A 507 9.46 49.40 28.52
CA ASN A 507 9.37 50.39 27.42
C ASN A 507 10.70 51.11 27.01
N LYS A 508 11.82 50.81 27.68
CA LYS A 508 13.16 51.37 27.44
C LYS A 508 14.31 50.34 27.54
N GLU A 509 14.08 49.12 28.01
CA GLU A 509 15.15 48.15 28.32
C GLU A 509 14.68 46.70 28.12
N VAL A 510 15.55 45.87 27.52
CA VAL A 510 15.31 44.42 27.37
C VAL A 510 16.07 43.67 28.47
N ILE A 511 15.34 42.89 29.25
CA ILE A 511 15.86 42.19 30.42
C ILE A 511 15.75 40.68 30.20
N LEU A 512 16.90 40.00 30.20
CA LEU A 512 16.99 38.54 30.21
C LEU A 512 17.19 38.04 31.65
N TYR A 513 16.15 37.44 32.22
CA TYR A 513 16.21 36.77 33.50
C TYR A 513 16.72 35.34 33.31
N ILE A 514 17.71 34.93 34.12
CA ILE A 514 18.21 33.54 34.18
C ILE A 514 17.97 32.95 35.58
N ARG A 515 17.60 31.68 35.64
CA ARG A 515 17.37 30.98 36.90
C ARG A 515 18.67 30.58 37.58
N LYS A 516 18.77 30.89 38.88
CA LYS A 516 19.80 30.46 39.81
C LYS A 516 19.86 28.92 39.90
N GLY A 517 21.04 28.35 39.69
CA GLY A 517 21.24 26.90 39.82
C GLY A 517 22.64 26.44 39.40
N PRO A 518 23.06 25.23 39.82
CA PRO A 518 24.41 24.70 39.60
C PRO A 518 24.68 24.22 38.17
N THR A 519 23.65 24.16 37.33
CA THR A 519 23.74 23.62 35.96
C THR A 519 24.32 24.64 34.97
N SER A 520 25.01 24.13 33.95
CA SER A 520 25.42 24.93 32.78
C SER A 520 24.23 25.67 32.16
N LEU A 521 24.50 26.84 31.57
CA LEU A 521 23.49 27.64 30.89
C LEU A 521 22.94 26.89 29.69
N ARG A 522 21.63 26.66 29.65
CA ARG A 522 20.96 26.01 28.51
C ARG A 522 20.82 27.02 27.36
N TYR A 523 21.84 27.13 26.53
CA TYR A 523 21.87 28.06 25.38
C TYR A 523 20.70 27.87 24.42
N ARG A 524 20.13 26.66 24.29
CA ARG A 524 18.91 26.43 23.50
C ARG A 524 17.70 27.22 24.00
N ASP A 525 17.51 27.31 25.32
CA ASP A 525 16.36 27.99 25.92
C ASP A 525 16.54 29.52 25.80
N ILE A 526 17.79 30.00 25.96
CA ILE A 526 18.18 31.40 25.73
C ILE A 526 17.97 31.77 24.25
N ALA A 527 18.46 30.95 23.32
CA ALA A 527 18.28 31.13 21.89
C ALA A 527 16.80 31.18 21.50
N ASN A 528 15.95 30.35 22.09
CA ASN A 528 14.51 30.39 21.89
C ASN A 528 13.92 31.74 22.33
N LYS A 529 14.17 32.18 23.59
CA LYS A 529 13.62 33.46 24.07
C LYS A 529 14.18 34.68 23.31
N LEU A 530 15.45 34.68 22.92
CA LEU A 530 16.04 35.69 22.04
C LEU A 530 15.41 35.68 20.63
N ALA A 531 15.19 34.50 20.04
CA ALA A 531 14.54 34.35 18.75
C ALA A 531 13.09 34.84 18.77
N THR A 532 12.29 34.46 19.78
CA THR A 532 10.89 34.88 19.91
C THR A 532 10.72 36.39 20.10
N PHE A 533 11.74 37.09 20.62
CA PHE A 533 11.71 38.54 20.77
C PHE A 533 12.00 39.28 19.45
N VAL A 534 12.86 38.71 18.59
CA VAL A 534 13.44 39.38 17.42
C VAL A 534 12.84 38.91 16.09
N LEU A 535 12.28 37.69 16.02
CA LEU A 535 11.87 37.04 14.77
C LEU A 535 10.38 36.69 14.80
N LYS A 536 9.65 36.98 13.71
CA LYS A 536 8.23 36.57 13.58
C LYS A 536 8.05 35.07 13.35
N ARG A 537 9.11 34.35 12.97
CA ARG A 537 9.15 32.88 12.79
C ARG A 537 10.41 32.33 13.47
N PRO A 538 10.41 32.21 14.81
CA PRO A 538 11.62 31.88 15.56
C PRO A 538 12.09 30.44 15.36
N GLU A 539 11.16 29.48 15.34
CA GLU A 539 11.38 28.02 15.27
C GLU A 539 12.46 27.60 14.26
N GLU A 540 12.42 28.15 13.04
CA GLU A 540 13.33 27.81 11.94
C GLU A 540 14.79 28.22 12.18
N HIS A 541 15.03 29.06 13.19
CA HIS A 541 16.30 29.73 13.45
C HIS A 541 16.84 29.51 14.87
N ILE A 542 16.06 28.91 15.79
CA ILE A 542 16.49 28.65 17.18
C ILE A 542 17.81 27.88 17.23
N GLN A 543 17.93 26.81 16.43
CA GLN A 543 19.13 25.97 16.41
C GLN A 543 20.35 26.76 15.90
N ASN A 544 20.21 27.50 14.80
CA ASN A 544 21.28 28.36 14.26
C ASN A 544 21.74 29.44 15.27
N ILE A 545 20.81 30.07 15.99
CA ILE A 545 21.12 31.07 17.04
C ILE A 545 21.82 30.40 18.23
N ARG A 546 21.38 29.21 18.64
CA ARG A 546 22.03 28.40 19.67
C ARG A 546 23.47 28.07 19.28
N ASP A 547 23.69 27.56 18.07
CA ASP A 547 25.01 27.11 17.61
C ASP A 547 26.02 28.28 17.62
N LYS A 548 25.59 29.48 17.29
CA LYS A 548 26.42 30.71 17.39
C LYS A 548 26.70 31.19 18.81
N LEU A 549 25.88 30.81 19.78
CA LEU A 549 26.14 31.01 21.21
C LEU A 549 27.02 29.90 21.80
N GLU A 550 27.06 28.71 21.19
CA GLU A 550 27.71 27.52 21.74
C GLU A 550 29.11 27.24 21.13
N LEU A 551 29.29 27.47 19.82
CA LEU A 551 30.53 27.19 19.09
C LEU A 551 31.65 28.23 19.30
N SER A 552 32.90 27.81 19.13
CA SER A 552 34.07 28.70 19.09
C SER A 552 34.03 29.63 17.86
N ILE A 553 34.86 30.69 17.88
CA ILE A 553 34.95 31.63 16.76
C ILE A 553 35.56 30.93 15.53
N GLU A 554 36.49 30.03 15.75
CA GLU A 554 37.19 29.22 14.75
C GLU A 554 36.25 28.23 14.05
N GLU A 555 35.33 27.61 14.80
CA GLU A 555 34.29 26.74 14.25
C GLU A 555 33.29 27.54 13.39
N LEU A 556 32.83 28.71 13.84
CA LEU A 556 31.93 29.55 13.03
C LEU A 556 32.56 30.02 11.72
N LYS A 557 33.89 30.24 11.69
CA LYS A 557 34.62 30.53 10.43
C LYS A 557 34.68 29.32 9.51
N ARG A 558 34.84 28.09 10.05
CA ARG A 558 34.78 26.84 9.27
C ARG A 558 33.38 26.59 8.68
N GLU A 559 32.33 26.99 9.40
CA GLU A 559 30.93 27.00 8.93
C GLU A 559 30.62 28.12 7.90
N GLY A 560 31.65 28.82 7.40
CA GLY A 560 31.54 29.83 6.34
C GLY A 560 30.95 31.17 6.77
N ILE A 561 30.74 31.40 8.07
CA ILE A 561 30.22 32.68 8.58
C ILE A 561 31.33 33.74 8.46
N PRO A 562 31.07 34.92 7.86
CA PRO A 562 32.07 35.96 7.68
C PRO A 562 32.26 36.76 8.99
N VAL A 563 32.83 36.12 10.01
CA VAL A 563 32.92 36.65 11.38
C VAL A 563 33.70 37.96 11.43
N GLU A 564 34.84 38.06 10.75
CA GLU A 564 35.66 39.28 10.64
C GLU A 564 34.82 40.46 10.13
N ARG A 565 34.20 40.31 8.96
CA ARG A 565 33.32 41.33 8.34
C ARG A 565 32.18 41.76 9.26
N LEU A 566 31.57 40.82 9.97
CA LEU A 566 30.45 41.09 10.87
C LEU A 566 30.89 41.85 12.11
N LEU A 567 32.04 41.50 12.71
CA LEU A 567 32.62 42.21 13.86
C LEU A 567 33.11 43.62 13.46
N GLU A 568 33.79 43.75 12.31
CA GLU A 568 34.24 45.04 11.76
C GLU A 568 33.07 45.99 11.45
N SER A 569 31.92 45.46 11.01
CA SER A 569 30.71 46.24 10.75
C SER A 569 29.99 46.77 12.01
N THR A 570 30.48 46.43 13.21
CA THR A 570 29.87 46.83 14.48
C THR A 570 30.81 47.71 15.32
N PRO A 571 30.73 49.05 15.18
CA PRO A 571 31.74 49.99 15.68
C PRO A 571 31.86 50.08 17.22
N ASP A 572 30.89 49.55 17.97
CA ASP A 572 30.81 49.70 19.44
C ASP A 572 31.33 48.48 20.24
N ILE A 573 31.85 47.43 19.59
CA ILE A 573 32.36 46.24 20.28
C ILE A 573 33.86 46.40 20.59
N PRO A 574 34.31 46.24 21.85
CA PRO A 574 35.73 46.35 22.19
C PRO A 574 36.59 45.34 21.42
N LYS A 575 37.68 45.81 20.80
CA LYS A 575 38.64 44.95 20.09
C LYS A 575 39.24 43.90 21.03
N LEU A 576 39.28 42.66 20.56
CA LEU A 576 39.65 41.50 21.38
C LEU A 576 41.17 41.29 21.46
N ASP A 577 41.94 42.33 21.77
CA ASP A 577 43.41 42.35 21.76
C ASP A 577 44.07 41.58 22.94
N ARG A 578 43.44 40.50 23.45
CA ARG A 578 43.87 39.77 24.66
C ARG A 578 43.93 38.24 24.54
N ILE A 579 44.26 37.72 23.36
CA ILE A 579 44.60 36.28 23.19
C ILE A 579 46.12 36.06 23.12
N ALA A 580 46.91 37.09 22.78
CA ALA A 580 48.37 36.98 22.60
C ALA A 580 49.19 36.78 23.90
N GLU A 581 48.59 36.95 25.08
CA GLU A 581 49.31 36.99 26.37
C GLU A 581 49.34 35.63 27.09
N LEU A 582 48.39 34.73 26.81
CA LEU A 582 48.28 33.41 27.47
C LEU A 582 49.16 32.30 26.83
N VAL A 583 49.97 32.63 25.83
CA VAL A 583 50.83 31.68 25.09
C VAL A 583 52.33 31.86 25.42
N LYS A 584 52.69 32.82 26.28
CA LYS A 584 54.09 33.23 26.49
C LYS A 584 54.86 32.54 27.62
N GLU A 585 54.20 31.73 28.46
CA GLU A 585 54.89 30.94 29.48
C GLU A 585 54.82 29.44 29.13
N HIS A 586 55.87 28.94 28.46
CA HIS A 586 56.60 27.69 28.73
C HIS A 586 57.73 27.57 27.66
N PRO A 587 59.03 27.55 28.05
CA PRO A 587 60.13 27.66 27.09
C PRO A 587 60.50 26.34 26.40
N VAL A 588 61.08 26.45 25.20
CA VAL A 588 61.63 25.35 24.39
C VAL A 588 63.13 25.24 24.61
N GLU A 589 63.69 24.03 24.72
CA GLU A 589 65.13 23.83 24.59
C GLU A 589 65.55 22.72 23.61
N SER A 590 66.39 23.16 22.66
CA SER A 590 67.21 22.53 21.61
C SER A 590 67.15 21.03 21.22
N THR A 591 67.23 20.83 19.89
CA THR A 591 67.43 19.57 19.15
C THR A 591 68.85 18.98 19.19
N LYS A 592 69.00 17.65 19.04
CA LYS A 592 70.06 17.01 18.22
C LYS A 592 69.53 15.76 17.48
N LYS A 593 70.13 15.46 16.31
CA LYS A 593 69.77 14.37 15.38
C LYS A 593 70.67 13.13 15.57
N HIS A 594 70.19 11.94 15.20
CA HIS A 594 71.02 10.75 14.92
C HIS A 594 70.45 9.91 13.74
N PRO A 595 71.28 9.26 12.90
CA PRO A 595 70.83 8.39 11.80
C PRO A 595 71.22 6.88 11.92
N VAL A 596 70.33 6.01 11.38
CA VAL A 596 70.58 4.79 10.54
C VAL A 596 71.24 3.51 11.13
N GLU A 597 70.41 2.43 11.24
CA GLU A 597 70.62 0.96 10.97
C GLU A 597 71.71 0.11 11.71
N PRO A 598 71.72 -1.27 11.62
CA PRO A 598 70.72 -2.26 11.11
C PRO A 598 70.44 -3.52 12.01
N VAL A 599 69.39 -4.27 11.62
CA VAL A 599 69.15 -5.76 11.57
C VAL A 599 70.04 -6.77 12.34
N ILE A 600 69.44 -7.79 13.00
CA ILE A 600 69.80 -9.26 12.92
C ILE A 600 68.77 -10.23 13.59
N GLN A 601 68.36 -11.22 12.78
CA GLN A 601 67.86 -12.62 12.93
C GLN A 601 67.54 -13.33 14.28
N HIS A 602 66.51 -14.21 14.25
CA HIS A 602 66.27 -15.41 15.12
C HIS A 602 67.23 -16.60 14.73
N PRO A 603 67.27 -17.84 15.32
CA PRO A 603 66.27 -18.59 16.14
C PRO A 603 66.82 -19.62 17.20
N VAL A 604 65.97 -20.63 17.57
CA VAL A 604 66.24 -21.99 18.15
C VAL A 604 66.07 -22.21 19.69
N GLY A 605 65.29 -23.25 20.07
CA GLY A 605 65.10 -23.81 21.44
C GLY A 605 65.83 -25.17 21.62
N PRO A 606 65.27 -26.25 22.21
CA PRO A 606 64.09 -26.43 23.09
C PRO A 606 64.39 -27.35 24.34
N LEU A 607 63.36 -27.80 25.11
CA LEU A 607 63.08 -29.21 25.54
C LEU A 607 62.21 -29.36 26.83
N ILE A 608 61.10 -30.13 26.71
CA ILE A 608 60.44 -31.08 27.68
C ILE A 608 59.99 -30.53 29.07
N GLN A 609 58.73 -30.52 29.55
CA GLN A 609 57.52 -31.40 29.50
C GLN A 609 57.41 -32.44 30.65
N HIS A 610 56.38 -32.33 31.52
CA HIS A 610 55.70 -33.31 32.42
C HIS A 610 54.66 -32.52 33.26
N GLN A 611 53.58 -33.02 33.88
CA GLN A 611 52.55 -34.06 33.65
C GLN A 611 51.62 -34.05 34.90
N ALA A 612 50.29 -34.13 34.71
CA ALA A 612 49.18 -34.57 35.59
C ALA A 612 49.15 -34.37 37.15
N GLU A 613 48.03 -33.78 37.63
CA GLU A 613 47.03 -34.24 38.67
C GLU A 613 47.29 -35.43 39.65
N PRO A 614 46.49 -35.67 40.74
CA PRO A 614 45.33 -34.93 41.34
C PRO A 614 45.31 -34.93 42.92
N ILE A 615 44.12 -34.77 43.59
CA ILE A 615 43.75 -35.20 44.99
C ILE A 615 44.31 -34.32 46.18
N THR A 616 43.61 -33.92 47.27
CA THR A 616 42.19 -33.93 47.77
C THR A 616 41.95 -32.91 48.93
N VAL A 617 40.69 -32.48 49.12
CA VAL A 617 39.88 -32.23 50.38
C VAL A 617 40.52 -31.75 51.69
N ASP A 618 39.88 -30.75 52.33
CA ASP A 618 39.70 -30.71 53.79
C ASP A 618 38.32 -30.11 54.19
N LEU A 619 37.72 -30.55 55.31
CA LEU A 619 36.36 -30.16 55.77
C LEU A 619 36.39 -29.46 57.15
N VAL A 620 35.52 -28.46 57.36
CA VAL A 620 34.89 -28.16 58.67
C VAL A 620 33.43 -27.70 58.48
N GLU A 621 32.52 -28.22 59.29
CA GLU A 621 31.07 -27.93 59.25
C GLU A 621 30.65 -26.69 60.05
N SER A 622 29.52 -26.05 59.68
CA SER A 622 28.44 -25.85 60.66
C SER A 622 27.07 -25.54 60.01
N THR A 623 26.04 -26.14 60.62
CA THR A 623 24.63 -26.25 60.23
C THR A 623 23.84 -24.94 60.06
N LYS A 624 22.90 -24.88 59.10
CA LYS A 624 21.44 -25.01 59.35
C LYS A 624 20.57 -25.07 58.06
N LYS A 625 19.53 -25.93 58.12
CA LYS A 625 18.45 -26.22 57.14
C LYS A 625 17.47 -25.04 57.01
N HIS A 626 16.56 -24.85 56.04
CA HIS A 626 16.12 -25.38 54.72
C HIS A 626 14.94 -24.43 54.28
N PRO A 627 14.32 -24.54 53.09
CA PRO A 627 14.83 -24.77 51.73
C PRO A 627 14.41 -23.63 50.76
N VAL A 628 15.09 -23.53 49.61
CA VAL A 628 14.64 -22.72 48.45
C VAL A 628 14.71 -23.62 47.21
N GLU A 629 13.63 -23.70 46.44
CA GLU A 629 13.61 -24.29 45.10
C GLU A 629 13.72 -23.19 44.02
N PRO A 630 14.23 -23.50 42.81
CA PRO A 630 15.24 -22.65 42.22
C PRO A 630 14.78 -21.80 41.02
N LEU A 631 15.52 -20.72 40.83
CA LEU A 631 15.55 -19.92 39.61
C LEU A 631 16.12 -20.74 38.45
N ILE A 632 15.49 -20.66 37.28
CA ILE A 632 16.10 -21.06 36.00
C ILE A 632 16.72 -19.81 35.37
N GLU A 633 18.04 -19.81 35.20
CA GLU A 633 18.75 -18.78 34.46
C GLU A 633 18.40 -18.83 32.97
N GLN A 634 17.89 -17.72 32.42
CA GLN A 634 17.85 -17.54 30.98
C GLN A 634 19.10 -16.78 30.52
N GLN A 635 19.88 -17.44 29.67
CA GLN A 635 21.06 -16.86 29.02
C GLN A 635 20.65 -15.69 28.13
N SER A 636 21.37 -14.57 28.25
CA SER A 636 21.15 -13.37 27.45
C SER A 636 21.56 -13.59 25.99
N THR A 637 20.62 -13.35 25.07
CA THR A 637 20.88 -13.27 23.63
C THR A 637 21.11 -11.82 23.20
N PRO A 638 21.96 -11.56 22.20
CA PRO A 638 22.29 -10.19 21.79
C PRO A 638 21.12 -9.51 21.07
N VAL A 639 20.86 -8.25 21.43
CA VAL A 639 19.81 -7.42 20.84
C VAL A 639 20.19 -7.02 19.40
N VAL A 640 19.32 -7.33 18.44
CA VAL A 640 19.46 -6.93 17.03
C VAL A 640 18.75 -5.60 16.78
N GLU A 641 19.45 -4.63 16.20
CA GLU A 641 18.91 -3.32 15.84
C GLU A 641 17.84 -3.43 14.73
N LYS A 642 16.69 -2.74 14.91
CA LYS A 642 15.61 -2.72 13.91
C LYS A 642 15.86 -1.64 12.85
N LYS A 643 15.79 -2.03 11.58
CA LYS A 643 16.02 -1.19 10.39
C LYS A 643 14.71 -0.50 9.92
N PRO A 644 14.77 0.67 9.27
CA PRO A 644 13.58 1.44 8.88
C PRO A 644 12.81 0.83 7.70
N GLY A 645 11.50 1.11 7.63
CA GLY A 645 10.59 0.53 6.64
C GLY A 645 10.62 1.17 5.24
N PHE A 646 10.54 0.32 4.22
CA PHE A 646 10.67 0.61 2.78
C PHE A 646 9.85 1.82 2.24
N ALA A 647 8.60 2.00 2.67
CA ALA A 647 7.76 3.08 2.17
C ALA A 647 8.25 4.49 2.58
N GLN A 648 8.82 4.60 3.79
CA GLN A 648 9.36 5.86 4.33
C GLN A 648 10.61 6.30 3.55
N MET A 649 11.39 5.33 3.07
CA MET A 649 12.65 5.49 2.36
C MET A 649 12.44 6.00 0.93
N ILE A 650 11.42 5.48 0.22
CA ILE A 650 11.06 5.95 -1.13
C ILE A 650 10.45 7.35 -1.12
N LEU A 651 9.61 7.69 -0.14
CA LEU A 651 9.09 9.07 -0.01
C LEU A 651 10.21 10.08 0.26
N GLY A 652 11.17 9.74 1.13
CA GLY A 652 12.33 10.59 1.40
C GLY A 652 13.20 10.87 0.17
N PHE A 653 13.33 9.89 -0.72
CA PHE A 653 14.12 10.01 -1.96
C PHE A 653 13.42 10.82 -3.07
N LEU A 654 12.08 10.91 -3.05
CA LEU A 654 11.28 11.57 -4.09
C LEU A 654 10.85 13.01 -3.74
N PHE A 655 10.83 13.40 -2.46
CA PHE A 655 10.23 14.67 -2.01
C PHE A 655 11.15 15.58 -1.18
N GLY A 656 12.46 15.48 -1.39
CA GLY A 656 13.48 16.25 -0.68
C GLY A 656 13.47 17.77 -0.92
N ARG A 657 12.53 18.52 -0.32
CA ARG A 657 12.70 19.97 -0.08
C ARG A 657 13.55 20.16 1.18
N GLY A 658 14.71 20.79 1.01
CA GLY A 658 15.79 20.77 1.99
C GLY A 658 15.46 21.43 3.34
N ARG A 659 15.86 20.74 4.42
CA ARG A 659 16.26 21.28 5.72
C ARG A 659 17.40 20.40 6.28
N ASN A 660 18.33 21.00 7.01
CA ASN A 660 19.59 20.36 7.41
C ASN A 660 19.36 19.19 8.38
N ASN A 661 19.90 18.01 8.06
CA ASN A 661 19.97 16.88 8.99
C ASN A 661 21.13 17.08 9.99
N HIS A 662 20.84 17.67 11.15
CA HIS A 662 21.56 17.26 12.35
C HIS A 662 20.94 15.97 12.86
N VAL A 663 21.64 14.85 12.65
CA VAL A 663 21.29 13.57 13.26
C VAL A 663 21.59 13.66 14.77
N LEU A 664 20.58 14.05 15.54
CA LEU A 664 20.46 13.55 16.91
C LEU A 664 20.02 12.08 16.81
N PRO A 665 20.61 11.17 17.59
CA PRO A 665 20.24 9.76 17.53
C PRO A 665 18.77 9.60 17.89
N VAL A 666 17.97 9.20 16.91
CA VAL A 666 16.63 8.67 17.17
C VAL A 666 16.84 7.33 17.86
N ASN A 667 16.77 7.36 19.20
CA ASN A 667 16.55 6.15 19.98
C ASN A 667 15.19 5.58 19.59
N SER A 668 15.16 4.78 18.52
CA SER A 668 14.06 3.88 18.23
C SER A 668 14.14 2.74 19.24
N THR A 669 13.73 3.05 20.48
CA THR A 669 13.32 2.00 21.41
C THR A 669 12.29 1.12 20.69
N PRO A 670 12.39 -0.21 20.80
CA PRO A 670 11.32 -1.07 20.30
C PRO A 670 10.05 -0.67 21.04
N LEU A 671 9.02 -0.26 20.29
CA LEU A 671 7.71 0.09 20.83
C LEU A 671 7.00 -1.20 21.31
N ASN A 672 7.46 -1.71 22.46
CA ASN A 672 6.60 -2.36 23.46
C ASN A 672 5.84 -1.26 24.24
N THR A 673 5.30 -0.27 23.53
CA THR A 673 4.25 0.58 24.07
C THR A 673 2.94 -0.14 23.86
N ASN A 674 2.21 -0.38 24.94
CA ASN A 674 0.79 -0.67 24.83
C ASN A 674 0.14 0.52 24.11
N ILE A 675 -0.36 0.28 22.92
CA ILE A 675 -1.16 1.24 22.17
C ILE A 675 -2.61 0.94 22.52
N LYS A 676 -3.31 1.95 23.02
CA LYS A 676 -4.74 1.90 23.25
C LYS A 676 -5.37 2.84 22.25
N ILE A 677 -6.34 2.37 21.49
CA ILE A 677 -7.17 3.23 20.65
C ILE A 677 -8.55 3.41 21.28
N TYR A 678 -9.01 4.65 21.31
CA TYR A 678 -10.35 5.03 21.75
C TYR A 678 -11.08 5.75 20.61
N THR A 679 -12.37 5.47 20.50
CA THR A 679 -13.33 6.10 19.59
C THR A 679 -14.28 6.99 20.40
N GLU A 680 -15.06 7.86 19.77
CA GLU A 680 -15.97 8.77 20.52
C GLU A 680 -16.97 8.01 21.40
N ASP A 681 -17.43 6.84 20.93
CA ASP A 681 -18.39 5.98 21.63
C ASP A 681 -17.83 5.36 22.92
N ASP A 682 -16.50 5.31 23.10
CA ASP A 682 -15.84 4.76 24.30
C ASP A 682 -15.81 5.76 25.48
N ASN A 683 -16.12 7.04 25.26
CA ASN A 683 -15.95 8.11 26.27
C ASN A 683 -17.17 8.34 27.20
N THR A 684 -17.98 7.32 27.48
CA THR A 684 -18.94 7.38 28.60
C THR A 684 -18.22 7.03 29.91
N GLU A 685 -17.88 8.05 30.70
CA GLU A 685 -17.09 7.91 31.94
C GLU A 685 -17.70 6.94 32.96
N SER A 686 -16.89 5.98 33.43
CA SER A 686 -17.22 5.14 34.59
C SER A 686 -16.39 5.54 35.82
N THR A 687 -16.90 6.43 36.66
CA THR A 687 -16.36 6.64 38.01
C THR A 687 -16.80 5.53 38.97
N PRO A 688 -15.93 4.96 39.82
CA PRO A 688 -16.29 3.86 40.70
C PRO A 688 -16.99 4.36 41.97
N THR A 689 -18.25 3.96 42.19
CA THR A 689 -18.91 4.03 43.51
C THR A 689 -19.82 2.82 43.76
N THR A 690 -19.97 2.46 45.03
CA THR A 690 -20.47 1.16 45.51
C THR A 690 -21.99 1.09 45.70
N ASN A 691 -22.58 -0.06 45.31
CA ASN A 691 -23.70 -0.76 45.96
C ASN A 691 -25.08 -0.05 46.17
N LEU A 692 -26.13 -0.47 45.43
CA LEU A 692 -27.26 -1.32 45.92
C LEU A 692 -28.53 -1.27 45.02
N VAL A 693 -29.03 -2.47 44.67
CA VAL A 693 -30.46 -2.90 44.54
C VAL A 693 -31.37 -2.39 43.39
N ASN A 694 -31.81 -3.38 42.59
CA ASN A 694 -33.11 -3.59 41.89
C ASN A 694 -34.01 -2.41 41.48
N ALA A 695 -34.43 -2.40 40.20
CA ALA A 695 -35.79 -2.83 39.83
C ALA A 695 -35.99 -2.99 38.31
N ASN A 696 -36.82 -3.95 37.90
CA ASN A 696 -37.31 -4.10 36.53
C ASN A 696 -38.29 -2.97 36.15
N LYS A 697 -38.29 -2.53 34.88
CA LYS A 697 -39.49 -2.65 34.01
C LYS A 697 -39.24 -2.27 32.56
N SER A 698 -40.00 -2.93 31.70
CA SER A 698 -40.14 -2.70 30.26
C SER A 698 -41.02 -1.49 29.93
N THR A 699 -40.82 -0.90 28.75
CA THR A 699 -41.94 -0.46 27.89
C THR A 699 -41.47 -0.28 26.45
N GLU A 700 -42.19 -0.90 25.52
CA GLU A 700 -42.12 -0.59 24.09
C GLU A 700 -42.82 0.75 23.82
N GLN A 701 -42.42 1.49 22.79
CA GLN A 701 -43.39 2.28 22.01
C GLN A 701 -42.95 2.59 20.58
N ASN A 702 -43.85 2.31 19.64
CA ASN A 702 -43.77 2.67 18.24
C ASN A 702 -43.90 4.20 18.05
N ASN A 703 -43.25 4.79 17.02
CA ASN A 703 -43.98 5.22 15.81
C ASN A 703 -43.15 5.94 14.73
N ARG A 704 -43.30 5.41 13.50
CA ARG A 704 -43.62 6.13 12.23
C ARG A 704 -42.72 7.27 11.72
N ILE A 705 -42.06 6.91 10.61
CA ILE A 705 -41.67 7.75 9.47
C ILE A 705 -42.86 8.57 8.92
N PRO A 706 -42.63 9.81 8.44
CA PRO A 706 -43.42 10.45 7.39
C PRO A 706 -42.63 10.58 6.08
N SER A 707 -43.16 9.99 5.01
CA SER A 707 -42.69 10.18 3.63
C SER A 707 -43.22 11.50 3.08
N ILE A 708 -42.39 12.28 2.35
CA ILE A 708 -42.88 13.37 1.50
C ILE A 708 -42.25 13.25 0.10
N THR A 709 -43.11 13.39 -0.91
CA THR A 709 -42.83 13.15 -2.33
C THR A 709 -42.56 14.43 -3.10
N GLY A 710 -41.57 14.37 -4.00
CA GLY A 710 -41.66 14.98 -5.33
C GLY A 710 -41.43 16.49 -5.48
N ALA A 711 -40.30 16.83 -6.09
CA ALA A 711 -40.19 18.03 -6.93
C ALA A 711 -39.34 17.72 -8.18
N ARG A 712 -39.80 18.25 -9.32
CA ARG A 712 -39.10 18.31 -10.61
C ARG A 712 -37.75 19.04 -10.42
N GLY A 713 -36.70 18.82 -11.20
CA GLY A 713 -36.66 18.15 -12.50
C GLY A 713 -36.17 19.11 -13.59
N ASP A 714 -34.95 19.64 -13.42
CA ASP A 714 -34.22 20.42 -14.42
C ASP A 714 -32.87 19.73 -14.72
N SER A 715 -32.76 19.17 -15.91
CA SER A 715 -31.55 18.51 -16.40
C SER A 715 -30.68 19.50 -17.18
N ILE A 716 -29.56 19.92 -16.60
CA ILE A 716 -28.49 20.59 -17.36
C ILE A 716 -27.72 19.50 -18.11
N GLU A 717 -27.82 19.49 -19.43
CA GLU A 717 -26.99 18.64 -20.29
C GLU A 717 -25.51 19.04 -20.16
N TYR A 718 -24.68 18.11 -19.73
CA TYR A 718 -23.23 18.18 -19.95
C TYR A 718 -22.88 17.27 -21.12
N ASP A 719 -22.46 17.88 -22.22
CA ASP A 719 -21.98 17.21 -23.42
C ASP A 719 -20.78 16.29 -23.08
N TYR A 720 -21.00 14.97 -23.20
CA TYR A 720 -19.96 13.95 -23.09
C TYR A 720 -19.17 13.81 -24.41
N SER A 721 -18.70 14.93 -24.96
CA SER A 721 -17.67 14.90 -25.99
C SER A 721 -16.34 14.46 -25.35
N ILE A 722 -15.93 13.23 -25.68
CA ILE A 722 -14.70 12.60 -25.18
C ILE A 722 -13.50 13.46 -25.60
N LYS A 723 -13.00 14.30 -24.68
CA LYS A 723 -11.71 14.96 -24.87
C LYS A 723 -10.60 13.94 -24.65
N ALA A 724 -9.78 13.79 -25.68
CA ALA A 724 -8.66 12.85 -25.77
C ALA A 724 -7.69 12.92 -24.57
N PRO A 725 -6.93 11.84 -24.30
CA PRO A 725 -5.93 11.81 -23.22
C PRO A 725 -4.94 12.99 -23.26
N PRO A 726 -4.35 13.37 -22.10
CA PRO A 726 -3.66 14.64 -21.92
C PRO A 726 -2.51 14.85 -22.92
N ASN A 727 -2.75 15.75 -23.88
CA ASN A 727 -1.77 16.32 -24.82
C ASN A 727 -0.67 15.35 -25.31
N ILE A 728 -1.07 14.43 -26.18
CA ILE A 728 -0.19 13.54 -26.98
C ILE A 728 1.06 14.27 -27.55
N PRO A 729 1.01 15.53 -28.03
CA PRO A 729 2.21 16.24 -28.52
C PRO A 729 3.32 16.40 -27.47
N ASN A 730 2.99 16.54 -26.18
CA ASN A 730 3.98 16.73 -25.13
C ASN A 730 4.63 15.42 -24.67
N PHE A 731 3.89 14.30 -24.65
CA PHE A 731 4.49 13.00 -24.33
C PHE A 731 5.46 12.56 -25.44
N LYS A 732 5.06 12.73 -26.71
CA LYS A 732 5.91 12.38 -27.86
C LYS A 732 7.20 13.22 -27.89
N ARG A 733 7.09 14.55 -27.74
CA ARG A 733 8.28 15.45 -27.62
C ARG A 733 9.17 15.12 -26.42
N LYS A 734 8.59 14.74 -25.27
CA LYS A 734 9.37 14.31 -24.10
C LYS A 734 10.15 13.03 -24.37
N MET A 735 9.60 12.06 -25.11
CA MET A 735 10.31 10.82 -25.50
C MET A 735 11.35 11.06 -26.59
N GLU A 736 11.04 11.86 -27.62
CA GLU A 736 11.99 12.25 -28.69
C GLU A 736 13.24 12.94 -28.12
N ALA A 737 13.07 13.81 -27.10
CA ALA A 737 14.18 14.48 -26.43
C ALA A 737 15.08 13.52 -25.59
N VAL A 738 14.53 12.40 -25.11
CA VAL A 738 15.28 11.40 -24.32
C VAL A 738 16.04 10.45 -25.23
N GLU A 739 15.40 9.96 -26.30
CA GLU A 739 16.07 9.13 -27.32
C GLU A 739 17.27 9.86 -27.94
N ALA A 740 17.17 11.17 -28.17
CA ALA A 740 18.28 11.99 -28.66
C ALA A 740 19.46 12.12 -27.67
N GLN A 741 19.21 12.00 -26.36
CA GLN A 741 20.22 12.10 -25.30
C GLN A 741 20.71 10.74 -24.77
N LEU A 742 20.01 9.65 -25.12
CA LEU A 742 20.24 8.30 -24.61
C LEU A 742 21.69 7.80 -24.72
N PRO A 743 22.45 8.08 -25.81
CA PRO A 743 23.85 7.69 -25.90
C PRO A 743 24.75 8.35 -24.84
N GLU A 744 24.45 9.59 -24.44
CA GLU A 744 25.19 10.30 -23.37
C GLU A 744 24.67 9.91 -21.97
N ILE A 745 23.38 9.58 -21.81
CA ILE A 745 22.83 9.01 -20.57
C ILE A 745 23.50 7.67 -20.24
N LEU A 746 23.58 6.76 -21.22
CA LEU A 746 24.16 5.42 -21.05
C LEU A 746 25.68 5.38 -21.14
N LYS A 747 26.32 6.53 -21.43
CA LYS A 747 27.77 6.67 -21.49
C LYS A 747 28.38 6.38 -20.14
N GLY A 748 29.36 5.48 -20.12
CA GLY A 748 30.06 5.15 -18.91
C GLY A 748 31.43 4.58 -19.19
N GLN A 749 32.19 4.40 -18.11
CA GLN A 749 33.54 3.86 -18.17
C GLN A 749 33.83 2.99 -16.95
N SER A 750 34.74 2.04 -17.13
CA SER A 750 35.20 1.20 -16.02
C SER A 750 36.28 1.92 -15.21
N TYR A 751 36.06 2.06 -13.90
CA TYR A 751 37.04 2.60 -12.98
C TYR A 751 38.12 1.55 -12.71
N LYS A 752 39.34 1.80 -13.20
CA LYS A 752 40.45 0.83 -13.17
C LYS A 752 41.43 1.01 -12.02
N HIS A 753 41.38 2.12 -11.29
CA HIS A 753 42.35 2.39 -10.21
C HIS A 753 42.15 1.45 -9.01
N PRO A 754 43.25 1.03 -8.35
CA PRO A 754 43.21 0.14 -7.19
C PRO A 754 42.78 0.84 -5.89
N GLN A 755 42.82 2.17 -5.87
CA GLN A 755 42.31 3.01 -4.78
C GLN A 755 41.27 3.97 -5.36
N LEU A 756 40.18 4.18 -4.64
CA LEU A 756 39.23 5.26 -4.90
C LEU A 756 39.58 6.45 -4.01
N THR A 757 39.85 7.61 -4.62
CA THR A 757 40.11 8.87 -3.92
C THR A 757 39.43 9.99 -4.69
N GLN A 758 38.30 10.50 -4.18
CA GLN A 758 37.58 11.59 -4.83
C GLN A 758 38.16 12.94 -4.41
N LEU A 759 38.68 13.71 -5.36
CA LEU A 759 39.03 15.11 -5.16
C LEU A 759 37.75 15.96 -5.11
N ALA A 760 37.65 16.83 -4.10
CA ALA A 760 36.53 17.74 -3.92
C ALA A 760 36.33 18.60 -5.18
N HIS A 761 35.13 18.53 -5.77
CA HIS A 761 34.72 19.48 -6.79
C HIS A 761 34.24 20.77 -6.12
N THR A 762 34.56 21.90 -6.75
CA THR A 762 34.24 23.24 -6.25
C THR A 762 32.73 23.50 -6.19
N GLU A 763 32.33 24.25 -5.17
CA GLU A 763 30.95 24.50 -4.80
C GLU A 763 30.14 25.19 -5.91
N THR A 764 28.98 24.62 -6.25
CA THR A 764 27.84 25.37 -6.78
C THR A 764 26.62 25.05 -5.94
N LYS A 765 25.91 26.10 -5.52
CA LYS A 765 24.88 26.07 -4.47
C LYS A 765 23.68 25.21 -4.88
N ILE A 766 23.02 24.62 -3.88
CA ILE A 766 21.89 23.67 -3.92
C ILE A 766 22.39 22.21 -3.94
N SER A 767 22.70 21.73 -2.74
CA SER A 767 22.87 20.31 -2.41
C SER A 767 21.63 19.82 -1.67
N THR A 768 21.03 18.75 -2.18
CA THR A 768 20.06 17.93 -1.46
C THR A 768 20.63 16.52 -1.36
N SER A 769 21.37 16.27 -0.29
CA SER A 769 21.85 14.93 0.13
C SER A 769 22.66 14.13 -0.90
N CYS A 770 23.73 14.70 -1.44
CA CYS A 770 24.93 13.90 -1.77
C CYS A 770 26.25 14.68 -1.55
N GLU A 771 26.28 15.58 -0.56
CA GLU A 771 27.44 16.43 -0.30
C GLU A 771 28.64 15.63 0.24
N GLN A 772 29.82 15.96 -0.30
CA GLN A 772 31.19 15.67 0.16
C GLN A 772 31.44 14.33 0.91
N ILE A 773 32.11 13.39 0.23
CA ILE A 773 32.76 12.27 0.94
C ILE A 773 34.00 12.84 1.65
N PRO A 774 34.28 12.46 2.92
CA PRO A 774 35.64 12.51 3.46
C PRO A 774 36.61 11.75 2.53
N ALA A 775 37.92 11.93 2.70
CA ALA A 775 38.91 11.15 1.93
C ALA A 775 38.96 9.67 2.38
N ILE A 776 37.89 8.91 2.12
CA ILE A 776 37.77 7.49 2.43
C ILE A 776 38.55 6.71 1.39
N LYS A 777 39.72 6.20 1.81
CA LYS A 777 40.61 5.39 0.98
C LYS A 777 40.03 3.99 0.83
N MET A 778 39.24 3.77 -0.22
CA MET A 778 38.68 2.45 -0.55
C MET A 778 39.69 1.66 -1.38
N ILE A 779 39.97 0.42 -0.99
CA ILE A 779 40.88 -0.49 -1.69
C ILE A 779 40.06 -1.46 -2.54
N ARG A 780 40.45 -1.61 -3.82
CA ARG A 780 39.87 -2.61 -4.71
C ARG A 780 40.30 -4.01 -4.25
N THR A 781 39.32 -4.88 -4.00
CA THR A 781 39.57 -6.28 -3.65
C THR A 781 40.00 -7.09 -4.88
N LYS A 782 40.58 -8.27 -4.66
CA LYS A 782 40.84 -9.27 -5.71
C LYS A 782 39.55 -9.89 -6.30
N HIS A 783 38.39 -9.64 -5.69
CA HIS A 783 37.13 -10.28 -6.05
C HIS A 783 36.39 -9.45 -7.11
N ILE A 784 35.92 -10.15 -8.15
CA ILE A 784 35.09 -9.60 -9.22
C ILE A 784 33.90 -10.54 -9.36
N PHE A 785 32.69 -10.03 -9.15
CA PHE A 785 31.46 -10.81 -9.20
C PHE A 785 30.63 -10.36 -10.38
N HIS A 786 30.26 -11.28 -11.28
CA HIS A 786 29.48 -10.96 -12.48
C HIS A 786 30.09 -9.83 -13.34
N SER A 787 31.43 -9.79 -13.42
CA SER A 787 32.24 -8.72 -14.06
C SER A 787 32.24 -7.35 -13.35
N ILE A 788 31.61 -7.24 -12.18
CA ILE A 788 31.56 -6.04 -11.33
C ILE A 788 32.61 -6.16 -10.20
N PRO A 789 33.57 -5.22 -10.07
CA PRO A 789 34.58 -5.24 -9.01
C PRO A 789 34.05 -4.73 -7.66
N LEU A 790 34.59 -5.27 -6.56
CA LEU A 790 34.31 -4.86 -5.19
C LEU A 790 35.43 -4.00 -4.58
N TYR A 791 35.06 -2.87 -3.97
CA TYR A 791 35.90 -1.97 -3.19
C TYR A 791 35.49 -1.98 -1.72
N ILE A 792 36.45 -2.00 -0.79
CA ILE A 792 36.20 -1.98 0.66
C ILE A 792 37.06 -0.93 1.35
N GLU A 793 36.61 -0.41 2.49
CA GLU A 793 37.38 0.51 3.32
C GLU A 793 38.65 -0.17 3.87
N ASP A 794 39.77 0.56 3.92
CA ASP A 794 41.06 0.06 4.41
C ASP A 794 40.93 -0.49 5.85
N GLY A 795 41.44 -1.69 6.09
CA GLY A 795 41.30 -2.41 7.37
C GLY A 795 40.04 -3.28 7.55
N VAL A 796 39.07 -3.27 6.65
CA VAL A 796 37.90 -4.18 6.71
C VAL A 796 38.31 -5.60 6.33
N LYS A 797 38.04 -6.58 7.22
CA LYS A 797 38.15 -8.01 6.88
C LYS A 797 36.91 -8.45 6.10
N LEU A 798 37.13 -9.05 4.92
CA LEU A 798 36.07 -9.74 4.17
C LEU A 798 35.65 -11.02 4.90
N THR A 799 34.35 -11.23 5.05
CA THR A 799 33.76 -12.51 5.50
C THR A 799 33.05 -13.18 4.32
N ASP A 800 32.87 -14.50 4.36
CA ASP A 800 32.22 -15.24 3.28
C ASP A 800 30.79 -14.73 3.04
N ARG A 801 30.05 -14.41 4.11
CA ARG A 801 28.71 -13.79 4.06
C ARG A 801 28.71 -12.47 3.28
N MET A 802 29.73 -11.61 3.44
CA MET A 802 29.88 -10.38 2.64
C MET A 802 30.15 -10.68 1.16
N LEU A 803 30.91 -11.73 0.85
CA LEU A 803 31.17 -12.15 -0.52
C LEU A 803 29.90 -12.71 -1.19
N ASP A 804 29.05 -13.42 -0.44
CA ASP A 804 27.77 -13.93 -0.96
C ASP A 804 26.75 -12.80 -1.20
N HIS A 805 26.64 -11.85 -0.27
CA HIS A 805 25.82 -10.65 -0.51
C HIS A 805 26.35 -9.84 -1.70
N ALA A 806 27.67 -9.79 -1.92
CA ALA A 806 28.27 -9.18 -3.10
C ALA A 806 27.91 -9.92 -4.41
N LYS A 807 27.88 -11.26 -4.42
CA LYS A 807 27.37 -12.05 -5.57
C LYS A 807 25.91 -11.70 -5.89
N GLN A 808 25.05 -11.64 -4.87
CA GLN A 808 23.62 -11.36 -5.01
C GLN A 808 23.35 -9.95 -5.56
N LEU A 809 23.97 -8.92 -4.98
CA LEU A 809 23.82 -7.54 -5.46
C LEU A 809 24.37 -7.36 -6.88
N THR A 810 25.52 -7.95 -7.20
CA THR A 810 26.10 -7.83 -8.55
C THR A 810 25.29 -8.59 -9.61
N TYR A 811 24.64 -9.70 -9.24
CA TYR A 811 23.69 -10.38 -10.13
C TYR A 811 22.50 -9.47 -10.47
N LEU A 812 21.87 -8.87 -9.45
CA LEU A 812 20.77 -7.90 -9.63
C LEU A 812 21.17 -6.73 -10.54
N LEU A 813 22.30 -6.09 -10.25
CA LEU A 813 22.78 -4.91 -10.99
C LEU A 813 23.13 -5.27 -12.44
N ARG A 814 23.75 -6.43 -12.68
CA ARG A 814 24.00 -6.95 -14.04
C ARG A 814 22.71 -7.21 -14.80
N CYS A 815 21.69 -7.79 -14.15
CA CYS A 815 20.40 -8.03 -14.79
C CYS A 815 19.71 -6.72 -15.17
N LEU A 816 19.69 -5.72 -14.28
CA LEU A 816 19.18 -4.38 -14.59
C LEU A 816 19.93 -3.74 -15.76
N ALA A 817 21.27 -3.76 -15.75
CA ALA A 817 22.06 -3.20 -16.85
C ALA A 817 21.82 -3.91 -18.19
N THR A 818 21.74 -5.24 -18.19
CA THR A 818 21.66 -6.04 -19.43
C THR A 818 20.24 -6.11 -20.00
N HIS A 819 19.23 -6.30 -19.15
CA HIS A 819 17.86 -6.54 -19.58
C HIS A 819 17.00 -5.28 -19.58
N VAL A 820 17.27 -4.31 -18.70
CA VAL A 820 16.50 -3.06 -18.60
C VAL A 820 17.24 -1.91 -19.31
N PHE A 821 18.34 -1.41 -18.73
CA PHE A 821 19.01 -0.18 -19.19
C PHE A 821 19.83 -0.31 -20.48
N LYS A 822 20.14 -1.54 -20.92
CA LYS A 822 21.06 -1.85 -22.03
C LYS A 822 22.46 -1.21 -21.87
N ALA A 823 22.90 -1.04 -20.63
CA ALA A 823 24.17 -0.43 -20.27
C ALA A 823 25.31 -1.47 -20.17
N ASP A 824 26.56 -1.06 -20.44
CA ASP A 824 27.72 -1.96 -20.25
C ASP A 824 27.97 -2.21 -18.75
N VAL A 825 27.98 -3.49 -18.36
CA VAL A 825 28.24 -3.96 -17.00
C VAL A 825 29.60 -3.48 -16.47
N LYS A 826 30.57 -3.19 -17.36
CA LYS A 826 31.88 -2.63 -16.99
C LYS A 826 31.80 -1.25 -16.31
N ASN A 827 30.68 -0.54 -16.48
CA ASN A 827 30.43 0.77 -15.85
C ASN A 827 30.03 0.63 -14.38
N LEU A 828 29.70 -0.59 -13.93
CA LEU A 828 29.23 -0.88 -12.58
C LEU A 828 30.35 -1.32 -11.66
N HIS A 829 30.25 -0.88 -10.42
CA HIS A 829 31.18 -1.14 -9.34
C HIS A 829 30.36 -1.31 -8.05
N ILE A 830 30.81 -2.12 -7.09
CA ILE A 830 30.22 -2.14 -5.75
C ILE A 830 31.26 -1.70 -4.72
N PHE A 831 30.83 -0.96 -3.71
CA PHE A 831 31.68 -0.50 -2.62
C PHE A 831 31.06 -0.84 -1.27
N ARG A 832 31.87 -0.87 -0.19
CA ARG A 832 31.37 -1.05 1.17
C ARG A 832 32.15 -0.18 2.16
N ASP A 833 31.52 0.88 2.63
CA ASP A 833 32.03 1.72 3.71
C ASP A 833 31.62 1.21 5.11
N ILE A 834 32.18 1.83 6.15
CA ILE A 834 31.81 1.64 7.56
C ILE A 834 30.95 2.80 8.11
N LYS A 835 30.97 3.97 7.46
CA LYS A 835 30.55 5.26 8.07
C LYS A 835 29.61 6.15 7.25
N THR A 836 29.27 5.83 6.00
CA THR A 836 28.44 6.71 5.15
C THR A 836 27.07 6.11 4.88
N ASP A 837 26.06 6.98 4.80
CA ASP A 837 24.70 6.61 4.41
C ASP A 837 24.49 6.67 2.88
N LYS A 838 25.57 6.70 2.07
CA LYS A 838 25.48 6.79 0.61
C LYS A 838 25.02 5.46 0.02
N ILE A 839 23.89 5.48 -0.69
CA ILE A 839 23.29 4.30 -1.33
C ILE A 839 24.04 3.95 -2.62
N ALA A 840 24.36 4.96 -3.42
CA ALA A 840 25.18 4.87 -4.63
C ALA A 840 25.86 6.22 -4.92
N PHE A 841 26.73 6.25 -5.93
CA PHE A 841 27.22 7.48 -6.58
C PHE A 841 27.77 7.20 -7.99
N ASN A 842 27.68 8.19 -8.87
CA ASN A 842 28.32 8.21 -10.18
C ASN A 842 29.63 9.02 -10.12
N PHE A 843 30.74 8.38 -10.47
CA PHE A 843 32.05 9.00 -10.64
C PHE A 843 32.44 9.02 -12.13
N GLY A 844 31.95 10.04 -12.85
CA GLY A 844 32.34 10.30 -14.25
C GLY A 844 32.00 9.16 -15.21
N GLY A 845 30.83 8.54 -15.08
CA GLY A 845 30.37 7.41 -15.88
C GLY A 845 30.71 6.03 -15.29
N ALA A 846 31.40 5.97 -14.14
CA ALA A 846 31.53 4.76 -13.33
C ALA A 846 30.54 4.83 -12.16
N ILE A 847 29.56 3.93 -12.11
CA ILE A 847 28.51 3.93 -11.09
C ILE A 847 28.84 2.90 -10.00
N PHE A 848 28.85 3.38 -8.75
CA PHE A 848 29.21 2.62 -7.56
C PHE A 848 27.98 2.43 -6.67
N PHE A 849 27.64 1.18 -6.32
CA PHE A 849 26.52 0.85 -5.43
C PHE A 849 27.02 0.34 -4.07
N ASN A 850 26.40 0.77 -2.96
CA ASN A 850 26.85 0.40 -1.62
C ASN A 850 26.32 -0.98 -1.19
N LEU A 851 27.23 -1.93 -1.03
CA LEU A 851 26.95 -3.27 -0.55
C LEU A 851 26.39 -3.24 0.88
N ARG A 852 26.88 -2.36 1.76
CA ARG A 852 26.39 -2.26 3.15
C ARG A 852 24.88 -1.99 3.18
N TYR A 853 24.38 -1.20 2.24
CA TYR A 853 22.94 -0.90 2.14
C TYR A 853 22.12 -2.13 1.74
N PHE A 854 22.65 -2.96 0.84
CA PHE A 854 22.04 -4.25 0.49
C PHE A 854 22.04 -5.23 1.67
N GLU A 855 23.18 -5.34 2.37
CA GLU A 855 23.32 -6.15 3.59
C GLU A 855 22.34 -5.73 4.68
N GLN A 856 22.15 -4.42 4.85
CA GLN A 856 21.19 -3.89 5.81
C GLN A 856 19.75 -4.15 5.35
N VAL A 857 19.32 -3.62 4.21
CA VAL A 857 17.88 -3.54 3.90
C VAL A 857 17.31 -4.87 3.38
N TYR A 858 18.10 -5.73 2.73
CA TYR A 858 17.55 -6.86 1.96
C TYR A 858 18.16 -8.23 2.25
N ALA A 859 19.43 -8.31 2.67
CA ALA A 859 20.12 -9.60 2.72
C ALA A 859 19.60 -10.56 3.80
N ASP A 860 19.37 -10.09 5.03
CA ASP A 860 18.83 -10.94 6.11
C ASP A 860 17.42 -11.49 5.76
N GLU A 861 16.61 -10.68 5.07
CA GLU A 861 15.24 -11.05 4.66
C GLU A 861 15.25 -12.04 3.48
N LEU A 862 16.17 -11.85 2.53
CA LEU A 862 16.44 -12.81 1.45
C LEU A 862 16.91 -14.17 2.00
N GLU A 863 17.85 -14.18 2.95
CA GLU A 863 18.44 -15.41 3.50
C GLU A 863 17.40 -16.25 4.27
N HIS A 864 16.57 -15.61 5.09
CA HIS A 864 15.47 -16.27 5.80
C HIS A 864 14.41 -16.87 4.86
N LEU A 865 14.08 -16.18 3.76
CA LEU A 865 13.11 -16.67 2.76
C LEU A 865 13.69 -17.72 1.78
N LEU A 866 15.02 -17.70 1.56
CA LEU A 866 15.73 -18.74 0.79
C LEU A 866 15.68 -20.08 1.51
N GLN A 867 15.90 -20.11 2.83
CA GLN A 867 15.81 -21.33 3.64
C GLN A 867 14.39 -21.95 3.63
N GLN A 868 13.34 -21.11 3.58
CA GLN A 868 11.95 -21.56 3.45
C GLN A 868 11.55 -21.93 2.00
N LEU A 869 12.51 -22.03 1.07
CA LEU A 869 12.36 -22.32 -0.36
C LEU A 869 11.43 -21.38 -1.15
N SER A 870 10.88 -20.34 -0.53
CA SER A 870 9.70 -19.58 -0.96
C SER A 870 9.94 -18.07 -0.99
N LEU A 871 10.79 -17.61 -1.90
CA LEU A 871 10.87 -16.18 -2.22
C LEU A 871 9.50 -15.67 -2.69
N SER A 872 8.95 -14.74 -1.92
CA SER A 872 7.81 -13.93 -2.31
C SER A 872 8.16 -13.11 -3.56
N LYS A 873 7.36 -13.23 -4.62
CA LYS A 873 7.46 -12.37 -5.82
C LYS A 873 7.35 -10.88 -5.44
N SER A 874 6.74 -10.55 -4.30
CA SER A 874 6.65 -9.17 -3.82
C SER A 874 8.01 -8.59 -3.42
N LEU A 875 8.84 -9.32 -2.67
CA LEU A 875 10.15 -8.83 -2.22
C LEU A 875 11.10 -8.61 -3.41
N ILE A 876 11.08 -9.51 -4.39
CA ILE A 876 11.85 -9.35 -5.64
C ILE A 876 11.44 -8.06 -6.38
N HIS A 877 10.14 -7.81 -6.55
CA HIS A 877 9.67 -6.57 -7.17
C HIS A 877 10.07 -5.32 -6.37
N THR A 878 9.97 -5.37 -5.03
CA THR A 878 10.41 -4.31 -4.11
C THR A 878 11.89 -3.96 -4.31
N ILE A 879 12.77 -4.96 -4.28
CA ILE A 879 14.23 -4.81 -4.46
C ILE A 879 14.55 -4.27 -5.86
N VAL A 880 13.97 -4.87 -6.91
CA VAL A 880 14.21 -4.46 -8.31
C VAL A 880 13.74 -3.03 -8.55
N ASN A 881 12.56 -2.63 -8.05
CA ASN A 881 12.06 -1.26 -8.20
C ASN A 881 12.96 -0.23 -7.49
N PHE A 882 13.48 -0.56 -6.29
CA PHE A 882 14.42 0.31 -5.58
C PHE A 882 15.71 0.50 -6.37
N TYR A 883 16.40 -0.58 -6.72
CA TYR A 883 17.66 -0.47 -7.46
C TYR A 883 17.49 0.09 -8.87
N PHE A 884 16.32 -0.10 -9.51
CA PHE A 884 15.97 0.59 -10.75
C PHE A 884 15.96 2.12 -10.59
N MET A 885 15.30 2.64 -9.54
CA MET A 885 15.25 4.09 -9.30
C MET A 885 16.61 4.68 -8.91
N VAL A 886 17.41 3.95 -8.11
CA VAL A 886 18.79 4.34 -7.80
C VAL A 886 19.63 4.38 -9.08
N TYR A 887 19.51 3.37 -9.95
CA TYR A 887 20.22 3.36 -11.24
C TYR A 887 19.78 4.53 -12.15
N CYS A 888 18.49 4.87 -12.20
CA CYS A 888 17.99 6.06 -12.93
C CYS A 888 18.58 7.38 -12.39
N HIS A 889 18.70 7.51 -11.06
CA HIS A 889 19.34 8.65 -10.40
C HIS A 889 20.82 8.77 -10.83
N GLU A 890 21.58 7.68 -10.71
CA GLU A 890 23.01 7.70 -11.05
C GLU A 890 23.28 7.88 -12.55
N LEU A 891 22.46 7.32 -13.44
CA LEU A 891 22.57 7.59 -14.88
C LEU A 891 22.31 9.06 -15.22
N SER A 892 21.39 9.71 -14.51
CA SER A 892 21.08 11.13 -14.74
C SER A 892 22.28 12.05 -14.44
N HIS A 893 23.19 11.61 -13.55
CA HIS A 893 24.46 12.31 -13.28
C HIS A 893 25.47 12.31 -14.43
N ASN A 894 25.26 11.50 -15.48
CA ASN A 894 26.06 11.61 -16.72
C ASN A 894 25.75 12.88 -17.51
N ILE A 895 24.55 13.47 -17.34
CA ILE A 895 24.13 14.69 -18.03
C ILE A 895 24.05 15.90 -17.08
N ALA A 896 23.46 15.75 -15.89
CA ALA A 896 23.25 16.84 -14.95
C ALA A 896 23.96 16.56 -13.61
N LYS A 897 24.94 17.40 -13.26
CA LYS A 897 25.78 17.22 -12.06
C LYS A 897 25.16 17.76 -10.78
N GLY A 898 24.36 18.82 -10.86
CA GLY A 898 23.67 19.42 -9.71
C GLY A 898 22.25 18.86 -9.56
N HIS A 899 21.72 18.84 -8.33
CA HIS A 899 20.36 18.35 -8.02
C HIS A 899 19.28 19.42 -8.26
N ASP A 900 19.31 20.05 -9.43
CA ASP A 900 18.35 21.09 -9.80
C ASP A 900 17.09 20.50 -10.48
N GLU A 901 16.18 21.38 -10.91
CA GLU A 901 14.96 20.98 -11.60
C GLU A 901 15.25 20.20 -12.90
N ALA A 902 16.34 20.52 -13.61
CA ALA A 902 16.72 19.81 -14.83
C ALA A 902 17.18 18.38 -14.53
N PHE A 903 17.88 18.16 -13.41
CA PHE A 903 18.24 16.82 -12.93
C PHE A 903 17.01 16.00 -12.51
N ILE A 904 16.05 16.57 -11.78
CA ILE A 904 14.80 15.88 -11.42
C ILE A 904 14.02 15.49 -12.69
N GLN A 905 13.87 16.43 -13.63
CA GLN A 905 13.24 16.14 -14.92
C GLN A 905 14.02 15.09 -15.75
N CYS A 906 15.34 14.98 -15.57
CA CYS A 906 16.15 13.93 -16.20
C CYS A 906 15.84 12.55 -15.59
N ILE A 907 15.76 12.44 -14.26
CA ILE A 907 15.39 11.18 -13.58
C ILE A 907 14.02 10.70 -14.04
N GLU A 908 13.01 11.57 -14.02
CA GLU A 908 11.65 11.22 -14.48
C GLU A 908 11.66 10.68 -15.92
N ARG A 909 12.41 11.35 -16.79
CA ARG A 909 12.55 10.98 -18.21
C ARG A 909 13.24 9.63 -18.41
N VAL A 910 14.34 9.37 -17.70
CA VAL A 910 15.06 8.09 -17.73
C VAL A 910 14.18 6.96 -17.17
N ALA A 911 13.52 7.20 -16.03
CA ALA A 911 12.64 6.22 -15.42
C ALA A 911 11.47 5.86 -16.33
N VAL A 912 10.74 6.85 -16.89
CA VAL A 912 9.64 6.62 -17.83
C VAL A 912 10.10 5.84 -19.05
N ARG A 913 11.30 6.12 -19.59
CA ARG A 913 11.83 5.44 -20.77
C ARG A 913 12.12 3.95 -20.53
N PHE A 914 12.64 3.58 -19.37
CA PHE A 914 13.00 2.18 -19.05
C PHE A 914 11.97 1.42 -18.20
N MET A 915 10.86 2.06 -17.82
CA MET A 915 9.81 1.45 -16.99
C MET A 915 9.20 0.22 -17.66
N THR A 916 8.88 0.28 -18.96
CA THR A 916 8.33 -0.86 -19.71
C THR A 916 9.33 -2.01 -19.83
N ASP A 917 10.61 -1.71 -20.07
CA ASP A 917 11.69 -2.71 -20.11
C ASP A 917 11.89 -3.39 -18.73
N LYS A 918 11.73 -2.63 -17.64
CA LYS A 918 11.75 -3.12 -16.25
C LYS A 918 10.54 -4.00 -15.92
N ASP A 919 9.35 -3.60 -16.33
CA ASP A 919 8.13 -4.39 -16.08
C ASP A 919 8.14 -5.70 -16.87
N MET A 920 8.54 -5.66 -18.15
CA MET A 920 8.77 -6.86 -18.96
C MET A 920 9.85 -7.78 -18.36
N PHE A 921 10.94 -7.20 -17.82
CA PHE A 921 11.95 -7.98 -17.08
C PHE A 921 11.35 -8.66 -15.84
N LEU A 922 10.51 -7.98 -15.06
CA LEU A 922 9.83 -8.56 -13.89
C LEU A 922 8.76 -9.61 -14.22
N GLU A 923 8.23 -9.61 -15.44
CA GLU A 923 7.30 -10.63 -15.92
C GLU A 923 8.03 -11.87 -16.48
N LEU A 924 9.11 -11.68 -17.24
CA LEU A 924 9.81 -12.76 -17.94
C LEU A 924 10.93 -13.42 -17.13
N PHE A 925 11.62 -12.71 -16.23
CA PHE A 925 12.75 -13.27 -15.49
C PHE A 925 12.33 -13.92 -14.16
N SER A 926 12.42 -15.24 -14.10
CA SER A 926 12.41 -15.97 -12.82
C SER A 926 13.71 -15.72 -12.04
N PHE A 927 13.74 -14.59 -11.33
CA PHE A 927 14.84 -14.22 -10.43
C PHE A 927 15.05 -15.29 -9.32
N ARG A 928 13.98 -16.03 -8.99
CA ARG A 928 13.95 -17.11 -8.00
C ARG A 928 14.80 -18.33 -8.39
N ASP A 929 14.75 -18.73 -9.67
CA ASP A 929 15.46 -19.94 -10.11
C ASP A 929 16.94 -19.67 -10.39
N SER A 930 17.27 -18.44 -10.81
CA SER A 930 18.66 -18.05 -11.06
C SER A 930 19.45 -17.84 -9.76
N MET A 931 18.83 -17.26 -8.72
CA MET A 931 19.49 -17.05 -7.41
C MET A 931 19.70 -18.36 -6.63
N LYS A 932 18.85 -19.38 -6.83
CA LYS A 932 19.03 -20.70 -6.19
C LYS A 932 20.18 -21.53 -6.80
N ASN A 933 20.47 -21.33 -8.09
CA ASN A 933 21.53 -22.03 -8.81
C ASN A 933 22.90 -21.32 -8.72
N LEU A 934 23.08 -20.41 -7.76
CA LEU A 934 24.29 -19.60 -7.56
C LEU A 934 25.05 -19.91 -6.24
N ASN A 935 24.63 -20.96 -5.52
CA ASN A 935 25.38 -21.57 -4.41
C ASN A 935 26.33 -22.65 -4.94
#